data_AF-A0A653ZQW1-F1
#
_entry.id   AF-A0A653ZQW1-F1
#
_cell.length_a   1.000
_cell.length_b   1.000
_cell.length_c   1.000
_cell.angle_alpha   90.00
_cell.angle_beta   90.00
_cell.angle_gamma   90.00
#
_symmetry.space_group_name_H-M   'P 1'
#
loop_
_entity.id
_entity.type
_entity.pdbx_description
1 polymer ?
#
loop_
_entity_poly.entity_id
_entity_poly.type
_entity_poly.pdbx_seq_one_letter_code
_entity_poly.pdbx_strand_id
1 'polypeptide(L)'
;MKDRFTLEEIANWQLHPHDSLVELPSIQRGFVWKPKQVEDLWDSILRGFPIGSLLFSKTGNKLHLMDGQQRSTSIFLGHFNPYDTESPAKAWAIKGELPVIWIDIKPEIKPDISKYLVRLTTTSHPWGYQARENNKALRVSDKKKAMKIFQNHPDNKTLGYTSFKNTTTFPYDASFPLPLVFFIESSNPKQVIEKAKLHLPEYFCTSKGGFENKNAFITKLENELNGALDEIWQTVNNTKHICVLSNIIQDKVLNDDNEGENPTLFVRINSSGTTLTGDDLNYSIYKSLFPKGKDLIESAGLHFVEPTQVLSLASRIVASDLEDHTYIKKMTVRDFQRRIKNEDFKDGLINLIESNELKERFAQAIEILSCRSNALFGGEVPPVIVKQLIRKNQDVFLFLVYWLHCFQHQFTDEIKLKMAAKSFTFAWFNFGNFQEFWNQKIISSDFWSEPLNELLWWNNKDGVEFLTDPQLLRKYYAQSKVFEMFRDKSPERWKLLRDGTGEEVVKFYETLKNENYTPEKIDEFFTEFVGKIRHNRPLILLAQRDYINATFGDYNQMDDIEDTNVPWDWDHIYPSEWVYRKQYCNQGIKDWNNTNGNFRALALEQNRSEGNIESPKSRLTQEEKRELSFVNEDWFYWQKVENRIWDDNIEDHFQGITSRMINIYEKFWNDFKIGELIIK
;
A
#
# COMPACT_ATOMS: atom_id res chain seq x y z
N MET A 1 39.77 -16.47 12.86
CA MET A 1 38.38 -16.35 12.36
C MET A 1 38.39 -15.34 11.24
N LYS A 2 37.61 -15.58 10.19
CA LYS A 2 37.58 -14.73 9.00
C LYS A 2 36.93 -13.39 9.35
N ASP A 3 37.66 -12.30 9.22
CA ASP A 3 37.24 -10.92 9.52
C ASP A 3 36.80 -10.16 8.25
N ARG A 4 36.94 -10.80 7.09
CA ARG A 4 36.67 -10.24 5.76
C ARG A 4 35.92 -11.25 4.90
N PHE A 5 34.79 -10.84 4.32
CA PHE A 5 34.01 -11.68 3.42
C PHE A 5 33.98 -11.08 2.02
N THR A 6 34.21 -11.89 1.00
CA THR A 6 34.03 -11.46 -0.39
C THR A 6 32.55 -11.28 -0.69
N LEU A 7 32.22 -10.57 -1.78
CA LEU A 7 30.82 -10.42 -2.20
C LEU A 7 30.16 -11.76 -2.53
N GLU A 8 30.91 -12.67 -3.15
CA GLU A 8 30.47 -14.04 -3.47
C GLU A 8 30.16 -14.83 -2.19
N GLU A 9 31.01 -14.73 -1.18
CA GLU A 9 30.76 -15.40 0.11
C GLU A 9 29.51 -14.87 0.80
N ILE A 10 29.30 -13.54 0.76
CA ILE A 10 28.10 -12.90 1.31
C ILE A 10 26.85 -13.38 0.57
N ALA A 11 26.91 -13.49 -0.76
CA ALA A 11 25.80 -13.99 -1.56
C ALA A 11 25.50 -15.47 -1.29
N ASN A 12 26.55 -16.29 -1.12
CA ASN A 12 26.43 -17.73 -0.87
C ASN A 12 25.71 -18.07 0.43
N TRP A 13 25.65 -17.15 1.40
CA TRP A 13 24.83 -17.34 2.60
C TRP A 13 23.34 -17.56 2.29
N GLN A 14 22.87 -17.01 1.18
CA GLN A 14 21.47 -17.09 0.72
C GLN A 14 21.30 -18.00 -0.49
N LEU A 15 22.30 -18.13 -1.37
CA LEU A 15 22.26 -19.07 -2.51
C LEU A 15 22.39 -20.53 -2.05
N HIS A 16 23.23 -20.79 -1.04
CA HIS A 16 23.52 -22.12 -0.53
C HIS A 16 23.36 -22.18 1.00
N PRO A 17 22.14 -21.96 1.52
CA PRO A 17 21.91 -21.78 2.95
C PRO A 17 22.30 -23.02 3.79
N HIS A 18 22.20 -24.22 3.23
CA HIS A 18 22.57 -25.48 3.92
C HIS A 18 24.07 -25.58 4.20
N ASP A 19 24.91 -24.99 3.36
CA ASP A 19 26.37 -25.02 3.48
C ASP A 19 26.92 -23.76 4.17
N SER A 20 26.06 -22.79 4.46
CA SER A 20 26.46 -21.51 5.05
C SER A 20 26.75 -21.63 6.55
N LEU A 21 27.88 -21.04 6.97
CA LEU A 21 28.19 -20.80 8.38
C LEU A 21 27.46 -19.56 8.95
N VAL A 22 26.92 -18.72 8.08
CA VAL A 22 26.19 -17.51 8.45
C VAL A 22 24.69 -17.73 8.32
N GLU A 23 23.96 -17.35 9.35
CA GLU A 23 22.51 -17.40 9.41
C GLU A 23 21.96 -16.03 9.84
N LEU A 24 20.73 -15.72 9.46
CA LEU A 24 20.03 -14.63 10.13
C LEU A 24 19.50 -15.12 11.47
N PRO A 25 19.60 -14.31 12.54
CA PRO A 25 18.95 -14.61 13.79
C PRO A 25 17.42 -14.61 13.59
N SER A 26 16.71 -15.32 14.47
CA SER A 26 15.23 -15.34 14.50
C SER A 26 14.63 -13.94 14.64
N ILE A 27 15.37 -13.03 15.28
CA ILE A 27 15.06 -11.62 15.52
C ILE A 27 15.47 -10.77 14.30
N GLN A 28 14.68 -10.74 13.22
CA GLN A 28 14.90 -9.83 12.06
C GLN A 28 13.60 -9.45 11.34
N ARG A 29 13.56 -8.29 10.67
CA ARG A 29 12.44 -7.89 9.79
C ARG A 29 12.60 -8.41 8.37
N GLY A 30 11.56 -8.23 7.55
CA GLY A 30 11.61 -8.42 6.10
C GLY A 30 12.59 -7.48 5.37
N PHE A 31 12.72 -7.64 4.06
CA PHE A 31 13.51 -6.74 3.21
C PHE A 31 12.73 -5.45 2.99
N VAL A 32 13.32 -4.30 3.35
CA VAL A 32 12.63 -2.98 3.31
C VAL A 32 13.37 -1.93 2.50
N TRP A 33 14.49 -2.30 1.89
CA TRP A 33 15.25 -1.38 1.06
C TRP A 33 14.49 -1.06 -0.22
N LYS A 34 14.35 0.23 -0.50
CA LYS A 34 13.77 0.71 -1.75
C LYS A 34 14.75 0.46 -2.91
N PRO A 35 14.25 0.34 -4.15
CA PRO A 35 15.09 0.07 -5.33
C PRO A 35 16.29 1.00 -5.48
N LYS A 36 16.13 2.31 -5.19
CA LYS A 36 17.22 3.28 -5.14
C LYS A 36 18.38 2.84 -4.23
N GLN A 37 18.11 2.30 -3.05
CA GLN A 37 19.15 1.90 -2.09
C GLN A 37 19.96 0.71 -2.62
N VAL A 38 19.31 -0.21 -3.33
CA VAL A 38 19.96 -1.36 -3.99
C VAL A 38 20.83 -0.88 -5.15
N GLU A 39 20.31 0.01 -6.00
CA GLU A 39 21.05 0.60 -7.13
C GLU A 39 22.27 1.39 -6.66
N ASP A 40 22.13 2.23 -5.62
CA ASP A 40 23.23 3.03 -5.07
C ASP A 40 24.32 2.17 -4.43
N LEU A 41 23.96 1.05 -3.77
CA LEU A 41 24.93 0.11 -3.21
C LEU A 41 25.79 -0.50 -4.33
N TRP A 42 25.15 -0.95 -5.41
CA TRP A 42 25.89 -1.57 -6.52
C TRP A 42 26.72 -0.55 -7.31
N ASP A 43 26.25 0.69 -7.51
CA ASP A 43 27.10 1.76 -8.05
C ASP A 43 28.33 2.00 -7.15
N SER A 44 28.18 1.97 -5.83
CA SER A 44 29.28 2.10 -4.88
C SER A 44 30.26 0.92 -4.95
N ILE A 45 29.76 -0.31 -5.05
CA ILE A 45 30.56 -1.53 -5.22
C ILE A 45 31.42 -1.44 -6.49
N LEU A 46 30.82 -1.08 -7.62
CA LEU A 46 31.49 -0.99 -8.92
C LEU A 46 32.54 0.14 -8.99
N ARG A 47 32.46 1.12 -8.09
CA ARG A 47 33.48 2.17 -7.93
C ARG A 47 34.61 1.78 -6.99
N GLY A 48 34.48 0.66 -6.27
CA GLY A 48 35.41 0.25 -5.22
C GLY A 48 35.28 1.07 -3.94
N PHE A 49 34.11 1.66 -3.68
CA PHE A 49 33.87 2.33 -2.39
C PHE A 49 33.79 1.30 -1.25
N PRO A 50 34.27 1.66 -0.04
CA PRO A 50 34.18 0.77 1.11
C PRO A 50 32.72 0.54 1.50
N ILE A 51 32.36 -0.72 1.75
CA ILE A 51 31.05 -1.12 2.25
C ILE A 51 31.09 -1.13 3.78
N GLY A 52 30.06 -0.58 4.42
CA GLY A 52 29.94 -0.60 5.88
C GLY A 52 30.04 -2.02 6.43
N SER A 53 30.73 -2.17 7.57
CA SER A 53 31.03 -3.48 8.16
C SER A 53 29.79 -4.30 8.47
N LEU A 54 29.95 -5.62 8.46
CA LEU A 54 28.95 -6.57 8.97
C LEU A 54 29.20 -6.83 10.44
N LEU A 55 28.14 -7.05 11.20
CA LEU A 55 28.25 -7.39 12.62
C LEU A 55 27.66 -8.76 12.85
N PHE A 56 28.42 -9.64 13.47
CA PHE A 56 28.02 -11.00 13.79
C PHE A 56 27.98 -11.23 15.30
N SER A 57 27.01 -12.02 15.73
CA SER A 57 27.08 -12.79 16.96
C SER A 57 27.61 -14.19 16.61
N LYS A 58 28.45 -14.78 17.45
CA LYS A 58 28.88 -16.17 17.28
C LYS A 58 28.11 -17.04 18.26
N THR A 59 27.54 -18.16 17.80
CA THR A 59 26.91 -19.15 18.68
C THR A 59 27.34 -20.54 18.24
N GLY A 60 28.16 -21.20 19.06
CA GLY A 60 28.83 -22.44 18.68
C GLY A 60 29.70 -22.26 17.43
N ASN A 61 29.37 -22.98 16.35
CA ASN A 61 30.06 -22.92 15.05
C ASN A 61 29.38 -21.99 14.02
N LYS A 62 28.23 -21.40 14.34
CA LYS A 62 27.46 -20.54 13.43
C LYS A 62 27.68 -19.06 13.76
N LEU A 63 27.51 -18.21 12.75
CA LEU A 63 27.57 -16.75 12.84
C LEU A 63 26.18 -16.17 12.54
N HIS A 64 25.60 -15.46 13.49
CA HIS A 64 24.31 -14.79 13.32
C HIS A 64 24.51 -13.34 12.89
N LEU A 65 23.98 -12.96 11.72
CA LEU A 65 24.10 -11.60 11.18
C LEU A 65 23.21 -10.61 11.97
N MET A 66 23.85 -9.72 12.74
CA MET A 66 23.20 -8.72 13.60
C MET A 66 22.96 -7.39 12.89
N ASP A 67 23.93 -6.93 12.10
CA ASP A 67 23.81 -5.73 11.24
C ASP A 67 24.30 -6.04 9.83
N GLY A 68 23.66 -5.41 8.84
CA GLY A 68 24.00 -5.54 7.44
C GLY A 68 23.09 -6.48 6.66
N GLN A 69 21.97 -6.94 7.22
CA GLN A 69 20.99 -7.79 6.54
C GLN A 69 20.62 -7.21 5.15
N GLN A 70 20.16 -5.95 5.10
CA GLN A 70 19.69 -5.34 3.86
C GLN A 70 20.83 -5.18 2.81
N ARG A 71 22.06 -4.90 3.27
CA ARG A 71 23.26 -4.88 2.41
C ARG A 71 23.58 -6.27 1.87
N SER A 72 23.55 -7.29 2.72
CA SER A 72 23.83 -8.68 2.34
C SER A 72 22.80 -9.24 1.36
N THR A 73 21.51 -8.97 1.56
CA THR A 73 20.44 -9.34 0.62
C THR A 73 20.61 -8.60 -0.71
N SER A 74 21.00 -7.33 -0.70
CA SER A 74 21.26 -6.58 -1.95
C SER A 74 22.47 -7.12 -2.73
N ILE A 75 23.52 -7.59 -2.04
CA ILE A 75 24.68 -8.27 -2.65
C ILE A 75 24.27 -9.63 -3.23
N PHE A 76 23.46 -10.39 -2.49
CA PHE A 76 22.86 -11.63 -2.96
C PHE A 76 22.07 -11.40 -4.26
N LEU A 77 21.22 -10.37 -4.33
CA LEU A 77 20.41 -10.09 -5.52
C LEU A 77 21.23 -9.84 -6.80
N GLY A 78 22.49 -9.41 -6.70
CA GLY A 78 23.34 -9.27 -7.89
C GLY A 78 23.97 -10.58 -8.36
N HIS A 79 24.19 -11.53 -7.45
CA HIS A 79 24.72 -12.87 -7.76
C HIS A 79 23.62 -13.88 -8.07
N PHE A 80 22.37 -13.57 -7.70
CA PHE A 80 21.21 -14.40 -8.01
C PHE A 80 20.95 -14.45 -9.52
N ASN A 81 20.88 -15.66 -10.06
CA ASN A 81 20.53 -15.90 -11.46
C ASN A 81 19.04 -16.26 -11.58
N PRO A 82 18.19 -15.34 -12.05
CA PRO A 82 16.75 -15.60 -12.17
C PRO A 82 16.40 -16.58 -13.28
N TYR A 83 17.34 -16.92 -14.17
CA TYR A 83 17.11 -17.79 -15.33
C TYR A 83 17.49 -19.25 -15.09
N ASP A 84 18.07 -19.56 -13.93
CA ASP A 84 18.40 -20.93 -13.54
C ASP A 84 17.19 -21.60 -12.88
N THR A 85 16.64 -22.63 -13.52
CA THR A 85 15.47 -23.37 -13.03
C THR A 85 15.79 -24.38 -11.94
N GLU A 86 17.07 -24.70 -11.71
CA GLU A 86 17.51 -25.71 -10.74
C GLU A 86 17.74 -25.15 -9.33
N SER A 87 17.74 -23.82 -9.16
CA SER A 87 18.01 -23.16 -7.89
C SER A 87 16.75 -22.46 -7.36
N PRO A 88 15.96 -23.10 -6.48
CA PRO A 88 14.88 -22.44 -5.74
C PRO A 88 15.49 -21.57 -4.62
N ALA A 89 16.37 -20.63 -4.98
CA ALA A 89 16.98 -19.70 -4.04
C ALA A 89 15.87 -18.83 -3.43
N LYS A 90 15.54 -19.07 -2.16
CA LYS A 90 14.66 -18.20 -1.38
C LYS A 90 15.55 -17.19 -0.66
N ALA A 91 15.43 -15.92 -1.03
CA ALA A 91 16.07 -14.86 -0.25
C ALA A 91 15.56 -14.91 1.19
N TRP A 92 16.42 -14.58 2.14
CA TRP A 92 16.08 -14.61 3.55
C TRP A 92 14.84 -13.75 3.94
N ALA A 93 14.52 -12.74 3.15
CA ALA A 93 13.61 -11.67 3.56
C ALA A 93 12.71 -11.13 2.43
N ILE A 94 12.64 -11.80 1.28
CA ILE A 94 11.77 -11.43 0.15
C ILE A 94 10.80 -12.59 -0.10
N LYS A 95 9.50 -12.30 -0.06
CA LYS A 95 8.43 -13.24 -0.45
C LYS A 95 8.11 -13.04 -1.93
N GLY A 96 7.79 -14.13 -2.63
CA GLY A 96 7.48 -14.09 -4.07
C GLY A 96 8.71 -14.10 -4.98
N GLU A 97 8.55 -13.54 -6.19
CA GLU A 97 9.59 -13.52 -7.22
C GLU A 97 10.70 -12.51 -6.91
N LEU A 98 11.96 -12.94 -6.97
CA LEU A 98 13.10 -12.10 -6.60
C LEU A 98 13.37 -11.00 -7.64
N PRO A 99 13.70 -9.77 -7.20
CA PRO A 99 14.13 -8.69 -8.08
C PRO A 99 15.36 -9.04 -8.91
N VAL A 100 15.47 -8.42 -10.09
CA VAL A 100 16.63 -8.61 -10.99
C VAL A 100 17.42 -7.32 -11.10
N ILE A 101 18.73 -7.43 -10.87
CA ILE A 101 19.67 -6.31 -11.02
C ILE A 101 20.24 -6.28 -12.42
N TRP A 102 20.21 -5.10 -13.04
CA TRP A 102 20.73 -4.84 -14.37
C TRP A 102 21.81 -3.77 -14.31
N ILE A 103 22.75 -3.82 -15.24
CA ILE A 103 23.74 -2.78 -15.48
C ILE A 103 23.66 -2.34 -16.94
N ASP A 104 23.58 -1.03 -17.17
CA ASP A 104 23.69 -0.48 -18.51
C ASP A 104 25.15 -0.32 -18.90
N ILE A 105 25.55 -0.92 -20.01
CA ILE A 105 26.95 -0.89 -20.45
C ILE A 105 27.35 0.44 -21.08
N LYS A 106 26.40 1.22 -21.59
CA LYS A 106 26.67 2.52 -22.21
C LYS A 106 25.46 3.44 -22.07
N PRO A 107 25.14 3.90 -20.85
CA PRO A 107 23.95 4.69 -20.60
C PRO A 107 24.06 6.09 -21.20
N GLU A 108 23.00 6.55 -21.87
CA GLU A 108 22.89 7.95 -22.30
C GLU A 108 22.60 8.89 -21.11
N ILE A 109 21.82 8.40 -20.15
CA ILE A 109 21.38 9.16 -18.97
C ILE A 109 21.58 8.29 -17.74
N LYS A 110 22.08 8.88 -16.65
CA LYS A 110 22.20 8.26 -15.33
C LYS A 110 21.99 9.31 -14.23
N PRO A 111 21.83 8.92 -12.96
CA PRO A 111 21.75 9.90 -11.88
C PRO A 111 23.04 10.73 -11.80
N ASP A 112 22.91 12.02 -11.46
CA ASP A 112 24.04 12.97 -11.48
C ASP A 112 25.18 12.51 -10.54
N ILE A 113 24.83 11.84 -9.44
CA ILE A 113 25.78 11.33 -8.44
C ILE A 113 26.34 9.94 -8.76
N SER A 114 25.79 9.22 -9.76
CA SER A 114 26.14 7.82 -10.08
C SER A 114 27.19 7.74 -11.20
N LYS A 115 28.06 6.71 -11.24
CA LYS A 115 29.07 6.50 -12.30
C LYS A 115 28.54 5.48 -13.29
N TYR A 116 27.95 4.41 -12.77
CA TYR A 116 27.28 3.36 -13.52
C TYR A 116 25.77 3.50 -13.39
N LEU A 117 25.03 3.10 -14.42
CA LEU A 117 23.58 3.01 -14.34
C LEU A 117 23.20 1.58 -13.96
N VAL A 118 23.01 1.36 -12.66
CA VAL A 118 22.41 0.14 -12.13
C VAL A 118 20.89 0.30 -12.10
N ARG A 119 20.15 -0.74 -12.48
CA ARG A 119 18.68 -0.74 -12.45
C ARG A 119 18.16 -1.95 -11.69
N LEU A 120 17.05 -1.79 -10.99
CA LEU A 120 16.31 -2.91 -10.39
C LEU A 120 14.93 -3.05 -11.05
N THR A 121 14.59 -4.27 -11.48
CA THR A 121 13.22 -4.63 -11.89
C THR A 121 12.58 -5.51 -10.82
N THR A 122 11.32 -5.24 -10.50
CA THR A 122 10.52 -5.97 -9.51
C THR A 122 9.16 -6.32 -10.10
N THR A 123 8.40 -7.19 -9.43
CA THR A 123 7.03 -7.53 -9.84
C THR A 123 6.12 -6.30 -9.95
N SER A 124 6.25 -5.35 -9.02
CA SER A 124 5.49 -4.07 -9.05
C SER A 124 6.02 -3.07 -10.08
N HIS A 125 7.30 -3.18 -10.45
CA HIS A 125 7.96 -2.31 -11.42
C HIS A 125 8.82 -3.12 -12.41
N PRO A 126 8.18 -3.89 -13.31
CA PRO A 126 8.88 -4.79 -14.22
C PRO A 126 9.73 -4.07 -15.27
N TRP A 127 9.41 -2.80 -15.52
CA TRP A 127 10.14 -1.86 -16.38
C TRP A 127 11.18 -1.02 -15.63
N GLY A 128 11.29 -1.15 -14.30
CA GLY A 128 12.19 -0.38 -13.43
C GLY A 128 11.72 1.05 -13.11
N TYR A 129 12.62 1.88 -12.57
CA TYR A 129 12.37 3.30 -12.25
C TYR A 129 12.92 4.23 -13.35
N GLN A 130 12.87 5.55 -13.17
CA GLN A 130 13.52 6.49 -14.09
C GLN A 130 15.05 6.40 -13.98
N ALA A 131 15.76 6.49 -15.11
CA ALA A 131 17.22 6.39 -15.13
C ALA A 131 17.92 7.59 -14.46
N ARG A 132 17.36 8.80 -14.56
CA ARG A 132 17.95 10.01 -13.94
C ARG A 132 17.57 10.18 -12.46
N GLU A 133 16.30 9.96 -12.14
CA GLU A 133 15.74 10.08 -10.79
C GLU A 133 15.29 8.70 -10.32
N ASN A 134 16.23 7.87 -9.85
CA ASN A 134 16.00 6.46 -9.57
C ASN A 134 15.08 6.14 -8.38
N ASN A 135 14.61 7.15 -7.66
CA ASN A 135 13.51 7.04 -6.68
C ASN A 135 12.11 7.28 -7.29
N LYS A 136 12.01 7.73 -8.54
CA LYS A 136 10.73 8.03 -9.21
C LYS A 136 10.38 6.93 -10.19
N ALA A 137 9.14 6.45 -10.11
CA ALA A 137 8.62 5.49 -11.06
C ALA A 137 8.65 6.04 -12.49
N LEU A 138 8.75 5.17 -13.50
CA LEU A 138 8.67 5.59 -14.89
C LEU A 138 7.42 6.42 -15.18
N ARG A 139 7.55 7.36 -16.12
CA ARG A 139 6.37 8.06 -16.65
C ARG A 139 5.46 7.01 -17.26
N VAL A 140 4.15 7.09 -17.06
CA VAL A 140 3.29 6.01 -17.55
C VAL A 140 3.28 5.87 -19.09
N SER A 141 3.70 6.88 -19.85
CA SER A 141 3.94 6.78 -21.30
C SER A 141 5.00 5.73 -21.62
N ASP A 142 6.04 5.67 -20.79
CA ASP A 142 7.14 4.72 -20.95
C ASP A 142 6.74 3.36 -20.37
N LYS A 143 5.99 3.33 -19.25
CA LYS A 143 5.36 2.10 -18.74
C LYS A 143 4.48 1.43 -19.79
N LYS A 144 3.64 2.17 -20.51
CA LYS A 144 2.78 1.66 -21.60
C LYS A 144 3.58 1.03 -22.74
N LYS A 145 4.61 1.73 -23.22
CA LYS A 145 5.46 1.22 -24.29
C LYS A 145 6.14 -0.09 -23.84
N ALA A 146 6.69 -0.10 -22.62
CA ALA A 146 7.25 -1.29 -22.01
C ALA A 146 6.23 -2.43 -21.90
N MET A 147 5.03 -2.15 -21.39
CA MET A 147 3.95 -3.13 -21.22
C MET A 147 3.55 -3.79 -22.55
N LYS A 148 3.36 -2.98 -23.60
CA LYS A 148 3.03 -3.49 -24.95
C LYS A 148 4.12 -4.42 -25.49
N ILE A 149 5.39 -4.14 -25.17
CA ILE A 149 6.51 -4.99 -25.55
C ILE A 149 6.49 -6.29 -24.72
N PHE A 150 6.31 -6.20 -23.40
CA PHE A 150 6.35 -7.36 -22.49
C PHE A 150 5.18 -8.33 -22.69
N GLN A 151 4.00 -7.84 -23.10
CA GLN A 151 2.82 -8.66 -23.45
C GLN A 151 3.03 -9.56 -24.67
N ASN A 152 4.09 -9.35 -25.46
CA ASN A 152 4.44 -10.26 -26.56
C ASN A 152 4.84 -11.66 -26.04
N HIS A 153 5.28 -11.78 -24.78
CA HIS A 153 5.59 -13.06 -24.18
C HIS A 153 4.31 -13.86 -23.87
N PRO A 154 4.22 -15.15 -24.23
CA PRO A 154 3.05 -15.99 -23.95
C PRO A 154 2.65 -15.98 -22.46
N ASP A 155 3.62 -16.10 -21.56
CA ASP A 155 3.39 -16.07 -20.10
C ASP A 155 2.82 -14.74 -19.60
N ASN A 156 2.86 -13.67 -20.39
CA ASN A 156 2.40 -12.33 -20.01
C ASN A 156 1.08 -11.94 -20.70
N LYS A 157 0.44 -12.83 -21.48
CA LYS A 157 -0.76 -12.51 -22.28
C LYS A 157 -2.07 -12.48 -21.50
N THR A 158 -2.15 -13.18 -20.37
CA THR A 158 -3.38 -13.34 -19.56
C THR A 158 -3.30 -12.72 -18.17
N LEU A 159 -2.41 -11.76 -17.99
CA LEU A 159 -2.03 -11.25 -16.68
C LEU A 159 -2.33 -9.74 -16.61
N GLY A 160 -3.02 -9.30 -15.55
CA GLY A 160 -3.34 -7.90 -15.29
C GLY A 160 -2.09 -7.02 -15.21
N TYR A 161 -2.27 -5.74 -14.86
CA TYR A 161 -1.23 -4.69 -14.92
C TYR A 161 0.08 -4.97 -14.14
N THR A 162 0.15 -6.07 -13.36
CA THR A 162 1.14 -6.32 -12.30
C THR A 162 1.72 -7.74 -12.25
N SER A 163 1.45 -8.60 -13.22
CA SER A 163 1.82 -10.03 -13.14
C SER A 163 2.86 -10.45 -14.18
N PHE A 164 3.78 -9.55 -14.51
CA PHE A 164 4.91 -9.90 -15.37
C PHE A 164 5.98 -10.68 -14.58
N LYS A 165 6.48 -11.79 -15.14
CA LYS A 165 7.66 -12.47 -14.61
C LYS A 165 8.90 -11.59 -14.81
N ASN A 166 9.72 -11.43 -13.78
CA ASN A 166 10.93 -10.62 -13.84
C ASN A 166 11.94 -11.11 -14.90
N THR A 167 11.93 -12.40 -15.24
CA THR A 167 12.74 -12.99 -16.32
C THR A 167 12.28 -12.61 -17.73
N THR A 168 11.06 -12.08 -17.86
CA THR A 168 10.46 -11.70 -19.14
C THR A 168 10.45 -10.19 -19.36
N THR A 169 10.95 -9.42 -18.40
CA THR A 169 10.94 -7.96 -18.41
C THR A 169 12.33 -7.40 -18.21
N PHE A 170 12.49 -6.10 -18.46
CA PHE A 170 13.79 -5.44 -18.46
C PHE A 170 13.63 -3.93 -18.24
N PRO A 171 14.67 -3.21 -17.77
CA PRO A 171 14.56 -1.79 -17.49
C PRO A 171 14.39 -0.98 -18.78
N TYR A 172 13.16 -0.56 -19.06
CA TYR A 172 12.80 0.02 -20.36
C TYR A 172 13.46 1.37 -20.63
N ASP A 173 13.71 2.18 -19.59
CA ASP A 173 14.33 3.51 -19.69
C ASP A 173 15.87 3.50 -19.75
N ALA A 174 16.47 2.33 -19.97
CA ALA A 174 17.89 2.15 -20.18
C ALA A 174 18.27 2.24 -21.67
N SER A 175 19.56 2.38 -21.95
CA SER A 175 20.15 2.30 -23.28
C SER A 175 20.48 0.85 -23.60
N PHE A 176 21.46 0.24 -22.93
CA PHE A 176 21.97 -1.10 -23.23
C PHE A 176 22.08 -1.96 -21.95
N PRO A 177 20.96 -2.27 -21.28
CA PRO A 177 20.98 -3.01 -20.03
C PRO A 177 21.27 -4.50 -20.24
N LEU A 178 22.10 -5.06 -19.37
CA LEU A 178 22.32 -6.51 -19.25
C LEU A 178 22.16 -6.91 -17.77
N PRO A 179 21.61 -8.10 -17.47
CA PRO A 179 21.57 -8.61 -16.10
C PRO A 179 22.98 -8.63 -15.50
N LEU A 180 23.12 -8.09 -14.29
CA LEU A 180 24.42 -7.98 -13.62
C LEU A 180 25.06 -9.36 -13.41
N VAL A 181 24.23 -10.37 -13.11
CA VAL A 181 24.67 -11.76 -12.92
C VAL A 181 25.39 -12.33 -14.14
N PHE A 182 25.06 -11.88 -15.37
CA PHE A 182 25.77 -12.35 -16.57
C PHE A 182 27.24 -11.95 -16.55
N PHE A 183 27.59 -10.80 -15.96
CA PHE A 183 28.98 -10.39 -15.81
C PHE A 183 29.68 -11.13 -14.68
N ILE A 184 28.99 -11.35 -13.56
CA ILE A 184 29.55 -12.02 -12.38
C ILE A 184 29.95 -13.46 -12.72
N GLU A 185 29.06 -14.20 -13.39
CA GLU A 185 29.27 -15.60 -13.77
C GLU A 185 30.21 -15.80 -14.97
N SER A 186 30.54 -14.72 -15.70
CA SER A 186 31.34 -14.83 -16.92
C SER A 186 32.84 -14.67 -16.66
N SER A 187 33.62 -15.57 -17.23
CA SER A 187 35.09 -15.55 -17.22
C SER A 187 35.69 -14.63 -18.27
N ASN A 188 34.90 -14.19 -19.25
CA ASN A 188 35.29 -13.25 -20.28
C ASN A 188 34.06 -12.57 -20.92
N PRO A 189 34.23 -11.46 -21.66
CA PRO A 189 33.14 -10.73 -22.31
C PRO A 189 32.33 -11.56 -23.32
N LYS A 190 32.94 -12.56 -23.98
CA LYS A 190 32.21 -13.42 -24.95
C LYS A 190 31.14 -14.27 -24.25
N GLN A 191 31.41 -14.76 -23.05
CA GLN A 191 30.43 -15.51 -22.26
C GLN A 191 29.23 -14.63 -21.84
N VAL A 192 29.44 -13.32 -21.62
CA VAL A 192 28.35 -12.38 -21.37
C VAL A 192 27.41 -12.31 -22.59
N ILE A 193 27.98 -12.25 -23.79
CA ILE A 193 27.21 -12.25 -25.05
C ILE A 193 26.47 -13.58 -25.24
N GLU A 194 27.10 -14.72 -24.94
CA GLU A 194 26.45 -16.04 -25.00
C GLU A 194 25.25 -16.14 -24.07
N LYS A 195 25.38 -15.68 -22.82
CA LYS A 195 24.27 -15.61 -21.85
C LYS A 195 23.16 -14.67 -22.34
N ALA A 196 23.52 -13.52 -22.91
CA ALA A 196 22.55 -12.59 -23.48
C ALA A 196 21.76 -13.22 -24.64
N LYS A 197 22.42 -13.98 -25.53
CA LYS A 197 21.77 -14.72 -26.62
C LYS A 197 20.78 -15.76 -26.10
N LEU A 198 21.17 -16.49 -25.05
CA LEU A 198 20.42 -17.59 -24.48
C LEU A 198 19.18 -17.11 -23.70
N HIS A 199 19.31 -16.07 -22.89
CA HIS A 199 18.31 -15.74 -21.87
C HIS A 199 17.49 -14.47 -22.16
N LEU A 200 18.00 -13.52 -22.95
CA LEU A 200 17.19 -12.33 -23.26
C LEU A 200 16.00 -12.69 -24.16
N PRO A 201 14.84 -12.05 -23.96
CA PRO A 201 13.66 -12.29 -24.77
C PRO A 201 13.86 -11.81 -26.21
N GLU A 202 13.24 -12.47 -27.19
CA GLU A 202 13.35 -12.07 -28.62
C GLU A 202 12.91 -10.62 -28.86
N TYR A 203 11.89 -10.15 -28.13
CA TYR A 203 11.34 -8.79 -28.20
C TYR A 203 12.15 -7.74 -27.42
N PHE A 204 13.36 -8.06 -26.97
CA PHE A 204 14.20 -7.15 -26.18
C PHE A 204 14.48 -5.84 -26.93
N CYS A 205 13.90 -4.73 -26.46
CA CYS A 205 14.09 -3.39 -27.00
C CYS A 205 13.86 -2.30 -25.94
N THR A 206 14.77 -1.33 -25.83
CA THR A 206 14.71 -0.27 -24.81
C THR A 206 14.40 1.09 -25.42
N SER A 207 14.00 2.06 -24.60
CA SER A 207 13.61 3.39 -25.08
C SER A 207 14.78 4.22 -25.59
N LYS A 208 16.02 3.95 -25.15
CA LYS A 208 17.23 4.72 -25.48
C LYS A 208 18.31 3.92 -26.22
N GLY A 209 18.10 2.63 -26.45
CA GLY A 209 19.11 1.76 -27.05
C GLY A 209 19.22 1.86 -28.57
N GLY A 210 18.16 2.29 -29.26
CA GLY A 210 18.15 2.38 -30.72
C GLY A 210 18.27 1.01 -31.42
N PHE A 211 17.71 -0.05 -30.83
CA PHE A 211 17.60 -1.39 -31.41
C PHE A 211 16.17 -1.93 -31.29
N GLU A 212 15.74 -2.72 -32.26
CA GLU A 212 14.33 -3.14 -32.39
C GLU A 212 14.04 -4.49 -31.73
N ASN A 213 15.05 -5.34 -31.54
CA ASN A 213 14.92 -6.70 -31.01
C ASN A 213 16.27 -7.25 -30.51
N LYS A 214 16.25 -8.47 -29.95
CA LYS A 214 17.45 -9.15 -29.43
C LYS A 214 18.56 -9.28 -30.47
N ASN A 215 18.26 -9.70 -31.70
CA ASN A 215 19.30 -9.91 -32.72
C ASN A 215 20.03 -8.61 -33.07
N ALA A 216 19.29 -7.50 -33.18
CA ALA A 216 19.87 -6.18 -33.39
C ALA A 216 20.74 -5.75 -32.18
N PHE A 217 20.28 -6.02 -30.96
CA PHE A 217 21.05 -5.75 -29.74
C PHE A 217 22.36 -6.56 -29.68
N ILE A 218 22.30 -7.87 -29.93
CA ILE A 218 23.48 -8.75 -29.96
C ILE A 218 24.48 -8.28 -31.03
N THR A 219 24.01 -7.90 -32.22
CA THR A 219 24.87 -7.36 -33.28
C THR A 219 25.59 -6.09 -32.83
N LYS A 220 24.89 -5.20 -32.10
CA LYS A 220 25.52 -4.01 -31.49
C LYS A 220 26.52 -4.37 -30.40
N LEU A 221 26.22 -5.37 -29.57
CA LEU A 221 27.15 -5.86 -28.54
C LEU A 221 28.46 -6.37 -29.12
N GLU A 222 28.39 -7.18 -30.18
CA GLU A 222 29.56 -7.79 -30.81
C GLU A 222 30.44 -6.76 -31.54
N ASN A 223 29.83 -5.74 -32.13
CA ASN A 223 30.51 -4.79 -33.03
C ASN A 223 30.74 -3.41 -32.41
N GLU A 224 29.67 -2.72 -32.00
CA GLU A 224 29.71 -1.30 -31.61
C GLU A 224 30.03 -1.09 -30.12
N LEU A 225 29.61 -2.02 -29.27
CA LEU A 225 29.65 -1.87 -27.80
C LEU A 225 30.70 -2.75 -27.13
N ASN A 226 31.50 -3.49 -27.90
CA ASN A 226 32.50 -4.44 -27.41
C ASN A 226 33.47 -3.81 -26.39
N GLY A 227 34.02 -2.63 -26.70
CA GLY A 227 34.92 -1.93 -25.75
C GLY A 227 34.23 -1.49 -24.44
N ALA A 228 32.96 -1.08 -24.50
CA ALA A 228 32.19 -0.72 -23.30
C ALA A 228 31.82 -1.96 -22.48
N LEU A 229 31.49 -3.07 -23.17
CA LEU A 229 31.26 -4.37 -22.54
C LEU A 229 32.51 -4.85 -21.81
N ASP A 230 33.68 -4.73 -22.43
CA ASP A 230 34.98 -5.09 -21.84
C ASP A 230 35.28 -4.25 -20.59
N GLU A 231 35.05 -2.94 -20.64
CA GLU A 231 35.26 -2.04 -19.49
C GLU A 231 34.37 -2.42 -18.31
N ILE A 232 33.09 -2.70 -18.57
CA ILE A 232 32.14 -3.10 -17.53
C ILE A 232 32.47 -4.49 -17.00
N TRP A 233 32.82 -5.45 -17.86
CA TRP A 233 33.24 -6.78 -17.43
C TRP A 233 34.49 -6.71 -16.55
N GLN A 234 35.51 -5.93 -16.93
CA GLN A 234 36.70 -5.72 -16.09
C GLN A 234 36.33 -5.09 -14.76
N THR A 235 35.45 -4.08 -14.76
CA THR A 235 34.96 -3.42 -13.55
C THR A 235 34.28 -4.42 -12.61
N VAL A 236 33.34 -5.22 -13.12
CA VAL A 236 32.63 -6.25 -12.34
C VAL A 236 33.62 -7.32 -11.87
N ASN A 237 34.54 -7.76 -12.71
CA ASN A 237 35.54 -8.76 -12.34
C ASN A 237 36.45 -8.27 -11.20
N ASN A 238 36.81 -6.97 -11.19
CA ASN A 238 37.55 -6.36 -10.09
C ASN A 238 36.79 -6.36 -8.77
N THR A 239 35.44 -6.38 -8.80
CA THR A 239 34.63 -6.46 -7.57
C THR A 239 34.75 -7.80 -6.85
N LYS A 240 35.20 -8.86 -7.52
CA LYS A 240 35.42 -10.18 -6.91
C LYS A 240 36.47 -10.14 -5.79
N HIS A 241 37.37 -9.16 -5.82
CA HIS A 241 38.38 -8.94 -4.80
C HIS A 241 37.92 -8.04 -3.65
N ILE A 242 36.76 -7.38 -3.78
CA ILE A 242 36.22 -6.52 -2.73
C ILE A 242 35.79 -7.39 -1.56
N CYS A 243 36.28 -7.01 -0.37
CA CYS A 243 35.94 -7.65 0.87
C CYS A 243 35.20 -6.67 1.78
N VAL A 244 34.14 -7.14 2.43
CA VAL A 244 33.44 -6.42 3.49
C VAL A 244 34.03 -6.81 4.82
N LEU A 245 34.41 -5.81 5.62
CA LEU A 245 34.90 -6.02 6.97
C LEU A 245 33.78 -6.55 7.86
N SER A 246 34.13 -7.37 8.83
CA SER A 246 33.19 -7.90 9.81
C SER A 246 33.74 -7.81 11.22
N ASN A 247 32.84 -7.54 12.17
CA ASN A 247 33.11 -7.60 13.59
C ASN A 247 32.30 -8.75 14.18
N ILE A 248 32.91 -9.51 15.09
CA ILE A 248 32.25 -10.60 15.81
C ILE A 248 32.17 -10.23 17.28
N ILE A 249 30.95 -10.20 17.81
CA ILE A 249 30.67 -10.00 19.23
C ILE A 249 30.86 -11.35 19.93
N GLN A 250 31.61 -11.35 21.05
CA GLN A 250 31.82 -12.54 21.86
C GLN A 250 30.59 -12.86 22.73
N ASP A 251 30.37 -14.16 23.01
CA ASP A 251 29.25 -14.69 23.80
C ASP A 251 29.00 -13.95 25.13
N LYS A 252 30.06 -13.45 25.78
CA LYS A 252 29.93 -12.73 27.06
C LYS A 252 29.05 -11.47 26.96
N VAL A 253 29.11 -10.74 25.84
CA VAL A 253 28.31 -9.53 25.60
C VAL A 253 26.84 -9.89 25.35
N LEU A 254 26.57 -11.10 24.87
CA LEU A 254 25.23 -11.61 24.63
C LEU A 254 24.65 -12.29 25.87
N ASN A 255 25.49 -12.84 26.75
CA ASN A 255 25.06 -13.49 27.98
C ASN A 255 24.52 -12.51 29.02
N ASP A 256 25.03 -11.27 29.05
CA ASP A 256 24.41 -10.19 29.83
C ASP A 256 23.00 -9.81 29.29
N ASP A 257 22.70 -10.11 28.02
CA ASP A 257 21.36 -9.96 27.39
C ASP A 257 20.52 -11.27 27.47
N ASN A 258 21.14 -12.45 27.65
CA ASN A 258 20.48 -13.78 27.65
C ASN A 258 19.92 -14.22 29.01
N GLU A 259 20.19 -13.52 30.12
CA GLU A 259 19.53 -13.77 31.42
C GLU A 259 18.06 -13.29 31.48
N GLY A 260 17.42 -13.07 30.32
CA GLY A 260 15.96 -12.90 30.21
C GLY A 260 15.47 -11.46 30.05
N GLU A 261 16.36 -10.49 29.82
CA GLU A 261 15.97 -9.10 29.66
C GLU A 261 16.81 -8.37 28.60
N ASN A 262 16.14 -8.03 27.49
CA ASN A 262 16.39 -6.87 26.64
C ASN A 262 17.32 -7.10 25.42
N PRO A 263 16.80 -7.16 24.18
CA PRO A 263 17.60 -7.12 22.94
C PRO A 263 18.11 -5.68 22.69
N THR A 264 18.63 -5.01 23.73
CA THR A 264 19.04 -3.60 23.70
C THR A 264 20.05 -3.37 22.62
N LEU A 265 21.01 -4.29 22.51
CA LEU A 265 22.08 -4.23 21.53
C LEU A 265 21.50 -4.28 20.12
N PHE A 266 20.61 -5.25 19.86
CA PHE A 266 19.92 -5.39 18.58
C PHE A 266 19.09 -4.15 18.22
N VAL A 267 18.32 -3.61 19.17
CA VAL A 267 17.50 -2.39 18.99
C VAL A 267 18.39 -1.19 18.68
N ARG A 268 19.48 -1.01 19.43
CA ARG A 268 20.41 0.12 19.25
C ARG A 268 21.14 0.04 17.91
N ILE A 269 21.63 -1.14 17.54
CA ILE A 269 22.31 -1.37 16.25
C ILE A 269 21.38 -1.03 15.08
N ASN A 270 20.14 -1.51 15.13
CA ASN A 270 19.18 -1.31 14.04
C ASN A 270 18.51 0.08 14.04
N SER A 271 18.79 0.93 15.04
CA SER A 271 18.24 2.29 15.13
C SER A 271 18.95 3.33 14.25
N SER A 272 20.19 3.07 13.83
CA SER A 272 20.98 4.01 13.01
C SER A 272 20.81 3.82 11.48
N GLY A 273 20.04 2.82 11.04
CA GLY A 273 19.68 2.57 9.64
C GLY A 273 18.21 2.87 9.33
N THR A 274 17.59 2.14 8.39
CA THR A 274 16.11 2.16 8.27
C THR A 274 15.54 1.63 9.59
N THR A 275 14.88 2.48 10.38
CA THR A 275 14.47 2.14 11.75
C THR A 275 13.47 0.97 11.77
N LEU A 276 13.64 0.04 12.71
CA LEU A 276 12.62 -0.98 12.99
C LEU A 276 11.43 -0.32 13.65
N THR A 277 10.22 -0.68 13.24
CA THR A 277 9.00 -0.28 13.95
C THR A 277 8.88 -1.04 15.26
N GLY A 278 8.02 -0.56 16.18
CA GLY A 278 7.73 -1.28 17.42
C GLY A 278 7.16 -2.69 17.17
N ASP A 279 6.35 -2.86 16.12
CA ASP A 279 5.80 -4.17 15.75
C ASP A 279 6.87 -5.11 15.19
N ASP A 280 7.84 -4.60 14.42
CA ASP A 280 8.96 -5.40 13.93
C ASP A 280 9.80 -5.97 15.08
N LEU A 281 10.01 -5.15 16.12
CA LEU A 281 10.73 -5.56 17.33
C LEU A 281 9.95 -6.59 18.14
N ASN A 282 8.64 -6.39 18.34
CA ASN A 282 7.77 -7.37 19.00
C ASN A 282 7.75 -8.71 18.24
N TYR A 283 7.62 -8.67 16.92
CA TYR A 283 7.65 -9.87 16.07
C TYR A 283 8.99 -10.59 16.14
N SER A 284 10.07 -9.83 16.23
CA SER A 284 11.40 -10.38 16.40
C SER A 284 11.57 -11.10 17.75
N ILE A 285 11.12 -10.47 18.85
CA ILE A 285 11.11 -11.09 20.18
C ILE A 285 10.27 -12.38 20.17
N TYR A 286 9.07 -12.33 19.61
CA TYR A 286 8.21 -13.52 19.49
C TYR A 286 8.93 -14.66 18.77
N LYS A 287 9.56 -14.40 17.62
CA LYS A 287 10.30 -15.42 16.85
C LYS A 287 11.48 -16.03 17.60
N SER A 288 12.15 -15.26 18.48
CA SER A 288 13.22 -15.83 19.31
C SER A 288 12.70 -16.83 20.34
N LEU A 289 11.51 -16.60 20.88
CA LEU A 289 10.90 -17.46 21.89
C LEU A 289 10.18 -18.64 21.25
N PHE A 290 9.55 -18.45 20.08
CA PHE A 290 8.71 -19.43 19.39
C PHE A 290 9.09 -19.60 17.92
N PRO A 291 10.23 -20.25 17.59
CA PRO A 291 10.67 -20.43 16.21
C PRO A 291 9.65 -21.16 15.31
N LYS A 292 8.93 -22.14 15.86
CA LYS A 292 7.89 -22.92 15.14
C LYS A 292 6.62 -22.11 14.86
N GLY A 293 6.33 -21.10 15.69
CA GLY A 293 5.17 -20.23 15.53
C GLY A 293 5.30 -19.22 14.38
N LYS A 294 6.50 -19.08 13.79
CA LYS A 294 6.76 -18.19 12.65
C LYS A 294 5.91 -18.57 11.44
N ASP A 295 5.99 -19.82 11.01
CA ASP A 295 5.30 -20.30 9.80
C ASP A 295 3.78 -20.22 9.99
N LEU A 296 3.30 -20.39 11.23
CA LEU A 296 1.90 -20.24 11.59
C LEU A 296 1.43 -18.79 11.47
N ILE A 297 2.13 -17.81 12.04
CA ILE A 297 1.78 -16.38 11.86
C ILE A 297 1.83 -16.00 10.38
N GLU A 298 2.87 -16.44 9.66
CA GLU A 298 3.03 -16.15 8.24
C GLU A 298 1.95 -16.81 7.38
N SER A 299 1.38 -17.95 7.81
CA SER A 299 0.25 -18.61 7.16
C SER A 299 -1.13 -18.11 7.62
N ALA A 300 -1.21 -17.52 8.81
CA ALA A 300 -2.41 -16.92 9.40
C ALA A 300 -2.66 -15.52 8.83
N GLY A 301 -1.59 -14.82 8.48
CA GLY A 301 -1.61 -13.68 7.58
C GLY A 301 -2.01 -14.13 6.17
N LEU A 302 -3.31 -14.40 5.98
CA LEU A 302 -3.97 -14.35 4.66
C LEU A 302 -3.31 -13.21 3.87
N HIS A 303 -2.98 -13.41 2.58
CA HIS A 303 -2.18 -12.53 1.68
C HIS A 303 -2.43 -11.00 1.72
N PHE A 304 -3.34 -10.52 2.57
CA PHE A 304 -3.79 -9.17 2.83
C PHE A 304 -3.16 -8.48 4.07
N VAL A 305 -2.63 -9.21 5.08
CA VAL A 305 -2.17 -8.63 6.36
C VAL A 305 -0.72 -9.00 6.69
N GLU A 306 0.07 -8.01 7.10
CA GLU A 306 1.48 -8.18 7.48
C GLU A 306 1.63 -9.09 8.73
N PRO A 307 2.60 -10.01 8.78
CA PRO A 307 2.85 -10.86 9.95
C PRO A 307 3.02 -10.08 11.27
N THR A 308 3.66 -8.91 11.19
CA THR A 308 3.86 -8.02 12.35
C THR A 308 2.54 -7.46 12.89
N GLN A 309 1.58 -7.17 12.00
CA GLN A 309 0.23 -6.74 12.37
C GLN A 309 -0.59 -7.90 12.94
N VAL A 310 -0.47 -9.10 12.37
CA VAL A 310 -1.12 -10.31 12.89
C VAL A 310 -0.69 -10.55 14.33
N LEU A 311 0.62 -10.52 14.62
CA LEU A 311 1.12 -10.67 16.00
C LEU A 311 0.59 -9.55 16.91
N SER A 312 0.59 -8.30 16.44
CA SER A 312 0.10 -7.15 17.21
C SER A 312 -1.36 -7.34 17.63
N LEU A 313 -2.21 -7.81 16.71
CA LEU A 313 -3.62 -8.11 16.98
C LEU A 313 -3.78 -9.32 17.90
N ALA A 314 -3.10 -10.44 17.62
CA ALA A 314 -3.13 -11.64 18.45
C ALA A 314 -2.74 -11.36 19.91
N SER A 315 -1.66 -10.59 20.10
CA SER A 315 -1.20 -10.19 21.42
C SER A 315 -2.24 -9.37 22.17
N ARG A 316 -2.98 -8.48 21.47
CA ARG A 316 -4.04 -7.67 22.07
C ARG A 316 -5.28 -8.50 22.40
N ILE A 317 -5.62 -9.49 21.58
CA ILE A 317 -6.72 -10.44 21.84
C ILE A 317 -6.43 -11.19 23.15
N VAL A 318 -5.26 -11.84 23.25
CA VAL A 318 -4.90 -12.63 24.44
C VAL A 318 -4.78 -11.77 25.69
N ALA A 319 -4.18 -10.58 25.60
CA ALA A 319 -4.14 -9.67 26.73
C ALA A 319 -5.53 -9.21 27.17
N SER A 320 -6.46 -9.04 26.23
CA SER A 320 -7.84 -8.68 26.54
C SER A 320 -8.58 -9.83 27.22
N ASP A 321 -8.40 -11.07 26.75
CA ASP A 321 -8.97 -12.26 27.38
C ASP A 321 -8.50 -12.45 28.84
N LEU A 322 -7.23 -12.12 29.13
CA LEU A 322 -6.68 -12.19 30.49
C LEU A 322 -7.05 -11.00 31.40
N GLU A 323 -7.49 -9.89 30.82
CA GLU A 323 -7.88 -8.67 31.53
C GLU A 323 -9.39 -8.41 31.39
N ASP A 324 -10.21 -9.46 31.55
CA ASP A 324 -11.68 -9.40 31.57
C ASP A 324 -12.29 -8.66 30.37
N HIS A 325 -11.80 -8.96 29.17
CA HIS A 325 -12.21 -8.38 27.89
C HIS A 325 -12.02 -6.86 27.76
N THR A 326 -11.09 -6.27 28.51
CA THR A 326 -10.79 -4.82 28.43
C THR A 326 -9.99 -4.44 27.19
N TYR A 327 -10.12 -3.18 26.77
CA TYR A 327 -9.37 -2.66 25.62
C TYR A 327 -7.87 -2.58 25.90
N ILE A 328 -7.10 -3.28 25.07
CA ILE A 328 -5.64 -3.24 25.11
C ILE A 328 -5.13 -2.31 24.01
N LYS A 329 -4.39 -1.26 24.40
CA LYS A 329 -3.66 -0.40 23.45
C LYS A 329 -2.58 -1.19 22.72
N LYS A 330 -2.17 -0.69 21.56
CA LYS A 330 -1.03 -1.25 20.84
C LYS A 330 0.20 -1.34 21.74
N MET A 331 0.74 -2.56 21.91
CA MET A 331 1.80 -2.83 22.86
C MET A 331 3.13 -2.22 22.41
N THR A 332 3.77 -1.48 23.31
CA THR A 332 5.18 -1.09 23.12
C THR A 332 6.09 -2.28 23.33
N VAL A 333 7.34 -2.21 22.86
CA VAL A 333 8.34 -3.27 23.07
C VAL A 333 8.48 -3.64 24.55
N ARG A 334 8.53 -2.64 25.44
CA ARG A 334 8.62 -2.87 26.88
C ARG A 334 7.37 -3.55 27.45
N ASP A 335 6.19 -3.17 26.96
CA ASP A 335 4.93 -3.75 27.41
C ASP A 335 4.80 -5.21 26.96
N PHE A 336 5.12 -5.49 25.70
CA PHE A 336 5.14 -6.85 25.15
C PHE A 336 6.14 -7.75 25.90
N GLN A 337 7.36 -7.27 26.16
CA GLN A 337 8.36 -7.98 26.96
C GLN A 337 7.89 -8.29 28.38
N ARG A 338 7.21 -7.35 29.03
CA ARG A 338 6.65 -7.58 30.37
C ARG A 338 5.58 -8.65 30.32
N ARG A 339 4.69 -8.61 29.33
CA ARG A 339 3.56 -9.54 29.18
C ARG A 339 4.01 -10.95 28.79
N ILE A 340 4.98 -11.09 27.89
CA ILE A 340 5.46 -12.40 27.42
C ILE A 340 6.18 -13.22 28.50
N LYS A 341 6.55 -12.61 29.63
CA LYS A 341 7.08 -13.30 30.81
C LYS A 341 5.99 -13.93 31.70
N ASN A 342 4.75 -13.49 31.56
CA ASN A 342 3.62 -14.14 32.22
C ASN A 342 3.28 -15.40 31.42
N GLU A 343 3.29 -16.57 32.07
CA GLU A 343 3.05 -17.85 31.40
C GLU A 343 1.63 -17.96 30.84
N ASP A 344 0.60 -17.40 31.49
CA ASP A 344 -0.79 -17.41 30.96
C ASP A 344 -0.88 -16.64 29.64
N PHE A 345 -0.25 -15.46 29.56
CA PHE A 345 -0.22 -14.66 28.33
C PHE A 345 0.57 -15.37 27.22
N LYS A 346 1.69 -15.97 27.60
CA LYS A 346 2.57 -16.67 26.68
C LYS A 346 1.86 -17.91 26.09
N ASP A 347 1.27 -18.74 26.94
CA ASP A 347 0.55 -19.94 26.53
C ASP A 347 -0.70 -19.58 25.74
N GLY A 348 -1.45 -18.55 26.15
CA GLY A 348 -2.60 -18.03 25.41
C GLY A 348 -2.23 -17.58 23.99
N LEU A 349 -1.09 -16.89 23.84
CA LEU A 349 -0.59 -16.44 22.53
C LEU A 349 -0.20 -17.59 21.63
N ILE A 350 0.50 -18.60 22.16
CA ILE A 350 0.86 -19.81 21.42
C ILE A 350 -0.40 -20.54 20.98
N ASN A 351 -1.32 -20.79 21.91
CA ASN A 351 -2.55 -21.53 21.65
C ASN A 351 -3.41 -20.86 20.58
N LEU A 352 -3.60 -19.54 20.65
CA LEU A 352 -4.40 -18.78 19.67
C LEU A 352 -3.80 -18.83 18.24
N ILE A 353 -2.48 -18.89 18.13
CA ILE A 353 -1.78 -18.96 16.85
C ILE A 353 -1.75 -20.39 16.31
N GLU A 354 -1.56 -21.39 17.18
CA GLU A 354 -1.50 -22.81 16.80
C GLU A 354 -2.87 -23.42 16.50
N SER A 355 -3.95 -22.94 17.13
CA SER A 355 -5.30 -23.49 16.97
C SER A 355 -5.96 -23.19 15.62
N ASN A 356 -5.33 -22.40 14.74
CA ASN A 356 -5.93 -21.79 13.54
C ASN A 356 -7.14 -20.88 13.79
N GLU A 357 -7.59 -20.72 15.04
CA GLU A 357 -8.76 -19.91 15.39
C GLU A 357 -8.59 -18.47 14.92
N LEU A 358 -7.44 -17.86 15.18
CA LEU A 358 -7.13 -16.51 14.72
C LEU A 358 -7.28 -16.37 13.19
N LYS A 359 -6.78 -17.36 12.45
CA LYS A 359 -6.83 -17.38 10.99
C LYS A 359 -8.28 -17.46 10.49
N GLU A 360 -9.10 -18.27 11.13
CA GLU A 360 -10.53 -18.38 10.83
C GLU A 360 -11.27 -17.07 11.15
N ARG A 361 -11.00 -16.43 12.29
CA ARG A 361 -11.61 -15.14 12.65
C ARG A 361 -11.21 -14.02 11.70
N PHE A 362 -9.94 -13.99 11.26
CA PHE A 362 -9.48 -13.04 10.26
C PHE A 362 -10.16 -13.28 8.90
N ALA A 363 -10.25 -14.55 8.47
CA ALA A 363 -10.93 -14.90 7.23
C ALA A 363 -12.41 -14.48 7.26
N GLN A 364 -13.10 -14.77 8.37
CA GLN A 364 -14.49 -14.39 8.59
C GLN A 364 -14.69 -12.87 8.60
N ALA A 365 -13.82 -12.12 9.30
CA ALA A 365 -13.86 -10.66 9.32
C ALA A 365 -13.64 -10.07 7.91
N ILE A 366 -12.70 -10.61 7.15
CA ILE A 366 -12.42 -10.18 5.77
C ILE A 366 -13.60 -10.51 4.85
N GLU A 367 -14.20 -11.70 4.96
CA GLU A 367 -15.41 -12.07 4.22
C GLU A 367 -16.54 -11.07 4.48
N ILE A 368 -16.81 -10.77 5.75
CA ILE A 368 -17.83 -9.80 6.18
C ILE A 368 -17.55 -8.42 5.58
N LEU A 369 -16.33 -7.90 5.73
CA LEU A 369 -15.95 -6.57 5.23
C LEU A 369 -15.92 -6.50 3.69
N SER A 370 -15.67 -7.62 3.01
CA SER A 370 -15.72 -7.70 1.55
C SER A 370 -17.16 -7.72 1.00
N CYS A 371 -18.14 -8.00 1.87
CA CYS A 371 -19.52 -8.31 1.50
C CYS A 371 -19.64 -9.43 0.45
N ARG A 372 -18.61 -10.27 0.31
CA ARG A 372 -18.61 -11.38 -0.64
C ARG A 372 -19.73 -12.36 -0.28
N SER A 373 -20.48 -12.76 -1.30
CA SER A 373 -21.58 -13.72 -1.16
C SER A 373 -22.73 -13.27 -0.22
N ASN A 374 -22.84 -11.98 0.10
CA ASN A 374 -23.97 -11.44 0.86
C ASN A 374 -25.10 -11.06 -0.11
N ALA A 375 -26.26 -11.72 -0.02
CA ALA A 375 -27.36 -11.51 -0.96
C ALA A 375 -28.00 -10.10 -0.88
N LEU A 376 -27.76 -9.35 0.21
CA LEU A 376 -28.29 -8.01 0.43
C LEU A 376 -27.38 -6.90 -0.10
N PHE A 377 -26.17 -7.24 -0.58
CA PHE A 377 -25.18 -6.29 -1.09
C PHE A 377 -24.89 -6.57 -2.58
N GLY A 378 -25.06 -5.55 -3.43
CA GLY A 378 -24.79 -5.68 -4.87
C GLY A 378 -23.29 -5.60 -5.18
N GLY A 379 -22.70 -6.70 -5.67
CA GLY A 379 -21.27 -6.78 -6.01
C GLY A 379 -20.39 -7.12 -4.80
N GLU A 380 -19.13 -6.66 -4.81
CA GLU A 380 -18.19 -6.86 -3.69
C GLU A 380 -17.48 -5.54 -3.35
N VAL A 381 -17.19 -5.31 -2.06
CA VAL A 381 -16.35 -4.20 -1.65
C VAL A 381 -14.93 -4.43 -2.17
N PRO A 382 -14.31 -3.46 -2.87
CA PRO A 382 -12.96 -3.62 -3.38
C PRO A 382 -11.96 -4.01 -2.29
N PRO A 383 -11.13 -5.06 -2.47
CA PRO A 383 -10.25 -5.52 -1.40
C PRO A 383 -9.23 -4.47 -0.94
N VAL A 384 -8.87 -3.51 -1.80
CA VAL A 384 -8.06 -2.34 -1.41
C VAL A 384 -8.72 -1.52 -0.28
N ILE A 385 -10.06 -1.41 -0.26
CA ILE A 385 -10.79 -0.71 0.80
C ILE A 385 -10.65 -1.47 2.12
N VAL A 386 -10.81 -2.80 2.08
CA VAL A 386 -10.64 -3.68 3.25
C VAL A 386 -9.20 -3.59 3.78
N LYS A 387 -8.19 -3.65 2.89
CA LYS A 387 -6.77 -3.48 3.25
C LYS A 387 -6.50 -2.12 3.89
N GLN A 388 -7.13 -1.04 3.39
CA GLN A 388 -7.01 0.29 3.99
C GLN A 388 -7.64 0.35 5.37
N LEU A 389 -8.79 -0.31 5.60
CA LEU A 389 -9.41 -0.39 6.91
C LEU A 389 -8.49 -1.12 7.89
N ILE A 390 -7.98 -2.29 7.54
CA ILE A 390 -7.08 -3.08 8.40
C ILE A 390 -5.80 -2.28 8.74
N ARG A 391 -5.20 -1.61 7.74
CA ARG A 391 -3.95 -0.86 7.95
C ARG A 391 -4.13 0.45 8.72
N LYS A 392 -5.17 1.24 8.42
CA LYS A 392 -5.34 2.60 8.99
C LYS A 392 -6.25 2.65 10.20
N ASN A 393 -7.21 1.72 10.32
CA ASN A 393 -8.22 1.67 11.38
C ASN A 393 -8.09 0.35 12.15
N GLN A 394 -6.88 0.06 12.65
CA GLN A 394 -6.56 -1.20 13.33
C GLN A 394 -7.48 -1.52 14.51
N ASP A 395 -7.93 -0.50 15.24
CA ASP A 395 -8.81 -0.69 16.39
C ASP A 395 -10.23 -1.11 15.99
N VAL A 396 -10.77 -0.56 14.89
CA VAL A 396 -12.05 -0.99 14.31
C VAL A 396 -11.96 -2.44 13.86
N PHE A 397 -10.87 -2.81 13.18
CA PHE A 397 -10.64 -4.18 12.76
C PHE A 397 -10.46 -5.14 13.95
N LEU A 398 -9.71 -4.73 14.97
CA LEU A 398 -9.53 -5.51 16.19
C LEU A 398 -10.87 -5.75 16.90
N PHE A 399 -11.74 -4.74 17.00
CA PHE A 399 -13.06 -4.89 17.61
C PHE A 399 -13.89 -5.93 16.86
N LEU A 400 -13.93 -5.86 15.54
CA LEU A 400 -14.63 -6.85 14.72
C LEU A 400 -14.10 -8.27 14.95
N VAL A 401 -12.78 -8.45 14.88
CA VAL A 401 -12.14 -9.76 15.05
C VAL A 401 -12.35 -10.32 16.46
N TYR A 402 -12.18 -9.48 17.49
CA TYR A 402 -12.35 -9.90 18.87
C TYR A 402 -13.81 -10.18 19.21
N TRP A 403 -14.75 -9.41 18.66
CA TRP A 403 -16.18 -9.71 18.82
C TRP A 403 -16.51 -11.07 18.18
N LEU A 404 -15.97 -11.38 16.99
CA LEU A 404 -16.11 -12.70 16.37
C LEU A 404 -15.44 -13.82 17.18
N HIS A 405 -14.35 -13.51 17.90
CA HIS A 405 -13.69 -14.42 18.82
C HIS A 405 -14.60 -14.77 20.02
N CYS A 406 -15.28 -13.78 20.60
CA CYS A 406 -16.24 -13.98 21.68
C CYS A 406 -17.53 -14.70 21.22
N PHE A 407 -18.00 -14.44 20.00
CA PHE A 407 -19.30 -14.92 19.51
C PHE A 407 -19.15 -15.88 18.33
N GLN A 408 -18.96 -17.16 18.63
CA GLN A 408 -18.58 -18.19 17.65
C GLN A 408 -19.79 -18.90 17.01
N HIS A 409 -20.62 -18.19 16.26
CA HIS A 409 -21.76 -18.77 15.53
C HIS A 409 -21.85 -18.27 14.09
N GLN A 410 -22.73 -18.89 13.31
CA GLN A 410 -23.03 -18.42 11.95
C GLN A 410 -23.96 -17.22 11.99
N PHE A 411 -23.63 -16.20 11.21
CA PHE A 411 -24.41 -14.96 11.11
C PHE A 411 -25.22 -14.93 9.82
N THR A 412 -26.43 -14.38 9.88
CA THR A 412 -27.26 -14.12 8.71
C THR A 412 -26.64 -13.02 7.86
N ASP A 413 -27.00 -12.97 6.57
CA ASP A 413 -26.56 -11.91 5.65
C ASP A 413 -26.93 -10.51 6.15
N GLU A 414 -28.07 -10.38 6.85
CA GLU A 414 -28.49 -9.12 7.46
C GLU A 414 -27.50 -8.66 8.53
N ILE A 415 -27.12 -9.54 9.47
CA ILE A 415 -26.17 -9.19 10.52
C ILE A 415 -24.79 -8.94 9.93
N LYS A 416 -24.31 -9.77 8.99
CA LYS A 416 -23.04 -9.54 8.30
C LYS A 416 -23.01 -8.17 7.61
N LEU A 417 -24.11 -7.75 6.98
CA LEU A 417 -24.20 -6.44 6.35
C LEU A 417 -24.15 -5.30 7.38
N LYS A 418 -24.85 -5.44 8.52
CA LYS A 418 -24.79 -4.46 9.63
C LYS A 418 -23.37 -4.34 10.21
N MET A 419 -22.65 -5.46 10.32
CA MET A 419 -21.25 -5.47 10.75
C MET A 419 -20.38 -4.64 9.82
N ALA A 420 -20.43 -4.93 8.52
CA ALA A 420 -19.68 -4.17 7.52
C ALA A 420 -20.07 -2.69 7.50
N ALA A 421 -21.36 -2.38 7.54
CA ALA A 421 -21.91 -1.02 7.55
C ALA A 421 -21.36 -0.18 8.72
N LYS A 422 -21.46 -0.68 9.95
CA LYS A 422 -20.94 0.01 11.13
C LYS A 422 -19.41 0.11 11.11
N SER A 423 -18.69 -0.94 10.71
CA SER A 423 -17.23 -0.89 10.59
C SER A 423 -16.74 0.17 9.60
N PHE A 424 -17.34 0.26 8.41
CA PHE A 424 -16.99 1.31 7.45
C PHE A 424 -17.41 2.69 7.94
N THR A 425 -18.56 2.80 8.62
CA THR A 425 -19.00 4.05 9.23
C THR A 425 -17.97 4.58 10.23
N PHE A 426 -17.49 3.74 11.15
CA PHE A 426 -16.45 4.13 12.13
C PHE A 426 -15.14 4.51 11.44
N ALA A 427 -14.74 3.79 10.40
CA ALA A 427 -13.51 4.04 9.65
C ALA A 427 -13.57 5.32 8.79
N TRP A 428 -14.75 5.72 8.32
CA TRP A 428 -14.91 6.78 7.31
C TRP A 428 -15.44 8.11 7.85
N PHE A 429 -16.16 8.06 8.97
CA PHE A 429 -16.82 9.21 9.59
C PHE A 429 -16.35 9.43 11.02
N ASN A 430 -15.10 9.05 11.28
CA ASN A 430 -14.44 9.09 12.59
C ASN A 430 -15.14 8.24 13.67
N PHE A 431 -14.34 7.83 14.66
CA PHE A 431 -14.83 7.34 15.93
C PHE A 431 -13.74 7.64 16.97
N GLY A 432 -14.09 8.37 18.03
CA GLY A 432 -13.20 8.73 19.13
C GLY A 432 -13.26 7.74 20.30
N ASN A 433 -12.39 7.93 21.30
CA ASN A 433 -12.36 7.19 22.58
C ASN A 433 -12.73 5.69 22.49
N PHE A 434 -12.03 4.98 21.61
CA PHE A 434 -12.29 3.58 21.33
C PHE A 434 -12.14 2.67 22.57
N GLN A 435 -11.34 3.10 23.55
CA GLN A 435 -11.14 2.39 24.81
C GLN A 435 -12.44 2.28 25.60
N GLU A 436 -13.16 3.40 25.78
CA GLU A 436 -14.42 3.39 26.50
C GLU A 436 -15.49 2.62 25.71
N PHE A 437 -15.54 2.84 24.39
CA PHE A 437 -16.50 2.15 23.50
C PHE A 437 -16.34 0.64 23.57
N TRP A 438 -15.12 0.15 23.44
CA TRP A 438 -14.80 -1.27 23.58
C TRP A 438 -15.29 -1.81 24.92
N ASN A 439 -14.90 -1.18 26.02
CA ASN A 439 -15.23 -1.66 27.36
C ASN A 439 -16.74 -1.72 27.61
N GLN A 440 -17.53 -0.86 26.96
CA GLN A 440 -18.99 -0.88 27.09
C GLN A 440 -19.69 -1.86 26.14
N LYS A 441 -19.16 -2.07 24.93
CA LYS A 441 -19.91 -2.73 23.84
C LYS A 441 -19.34 -4.07 23.38
N ILE A 442 -18.10 -4.42 23.72
CA ILE A 442 -17.43 -5.60 23.12
C ILE A 442 -18.10 -6.94 23.48
N ILE A 443 -18.66 -7.06 24.67
CA ILE A 443 -19.37 -8.27 25.15
C ILE A 443 -20.88 -8.25 24.86
N SER A 444 -21.37 -7.24 24.13
CA SER A 444 -22.78 -7.17 23.74
C SER A 444 -23.01 -8.05 22.50
N SER A 445 -23.79 -9.13 22.66
CA SER A 445 -24.10 -10.08 21.57
C SER A 445 -25.00 -9.49 20.49
N ASP A 446 -25.76 -8.44 20.81
CA ASP A 446 -26.70 -7.75 19.93
C ASP A 446 -26.18 -6.40 19.44
N PHE A 447 -24.93 -6.03 19.78
CA PHE A 447 -24.30 -4.76 19.41
C PHE A 447 -24.52 -4.36 17.95
N TRP A 448 -24.33 -5.28 17.00
CA TRP A 448 -24.46 -4.97 15.57
C TRP A 448 -25.89 -4.64 15.15
N SER A 449 -26.88 -5.07 15.92
CA SER A 449 -28.30 -4.73 15.73
C SER A 449 -28.73 -3.44 16.40
N GLU A 450 -27.93 -2.90 17.33
CA GLU A 450 -28.23 -1.62 17.99
C GLU A 450 -28.33 -0.46 16.97
N PRO A 451 -29.16 0.56 17.22
CA PRO A 451 -29.23 1.73 16.34
C PRO A 451 -27.91 2.50 16.29
N LEU A 452 -27.59 3.06 15.12
CA LEU A 452 -26.42 3.94 14.94
C LEU A 452 -26.59 5.28 15.67
N ASN A 453 -27.83 5.74 15.93
CA ASN A 453 -28.13 6.99 16.63
C ASN A 453 -27.36 7.13 17.94
N GLU A 454 -27.24 6.05 18.71
CA GLU A 454 -26.55 6.07 20.01
C GLU A 454 -25.06 6.38 19.86
N LEU A 455 -24.47 5.97 18.74
CA LEU A 455 -23.05 6.09 18.44
C LEU A 455 -22.70 7.37 17.67
N LEU A 456 -23.68 8.06 17.07
CA LEU A 456 -23.48 9.40 16.52
C LEU A 456 -23.09 10.34 17.66
N TRP A 457 -21.93 10.99 17.55
CA TRP A 457 -21.47 11.97 18.54
C TRP A 457 -21.54 11.47 19.99
N TRP A 458 -21.22 10.18 20.15
CA TRP A 458 -21.17 9.47 21.42
C TRP A 458 -20.36 10.25 22.48
N ASN A 459 -20.91 10.35 23.69
CA ASN A 459 -20.36 11.15 24.79
C ASN A 459 -20.04 12.61 24.44
N ASN A 460 -20.77 13.20 23.48
CA ASN A 460 -20.60 14.59 23.03
C ASN A 460 -19.22 14.92 22.44
N LYS A 461 -18.45 13.92 21.96
CA LYS A 461 -17.16 14.17 21.29
C LYS A 461 -16.59 12.96 20.55
N ASP A 462 -16.86 11.77 21.04
CA ASP A 462 -16.08 10.57 20.73
C ASP A 462 -16.80 9.58 19.80
N GLY A 463 -17.93 9.97 19.21
CA GLY A 463 -18.67 9.09 18.29
C GLY A 463 -18.40 9.33 16.81
N VAL A 464 -19.31 8.79 16.01
CA VAL A 464 -19.39 9.02 14.56
C VAL A 464 -19.93 10.43 14.29
N GLU A 465 -19.43 11.11 13.27
CA GLU A 465 -20.05 12.36 12.82
C GLU A 465 -21.53 12.18 12.44
N PHE A 466 -22.35 13.21 12.64
CA PHE A 466 -23.76 13.18 12.24
C PHE A 466 -23.89 13.00 10.73
N LEU A 467 -24.34 11.81 10.32
CA LEU A 467 -24.58 11.49 8.92
C LEU A 467 -25.88 12.18 8.46
N THR A 468 -25.81 12.97 7.39
CA THR A 468 -27.01 13.58 6.80
C THR A 468 -27.66 12.66 5.77
N ASP A 469 -28.99 12.65 5.72
CA ASP A 469 -29.76 11.97 4.67
C ASP A 469 -29.39 12.54 3.26
N PRO A 470 -29.08 11.68 2.27
CA PRO A 470 -28.70 12.14 0.93
C PRO A 470 -29.75 13.00 0.21
N GLN A 471 -31.04 12.73 0.39
CA GLN A 471 -32.11 13.52 -0.22
C GLN A 471 -32.17 14.91 0.38
N LEU A 472 -31.95 15.00 1.71
CA LEU A 472 -31.89 16.27 2.41
C LEU A 472 -30.69 17.12 1.97
N LEU A 473 -29.51 16.50 1.80
CA LEU A 473 -28.33 17.17 1.22
C LEU A 473 -28.60 17.69 -0.19
N ARG A 474 -29.29 16.90 -1.03
CA ARG A 474 -29.63 17.29 -2.40
C ARG A 474 -30.54 18.51 -2.42
N LYS A 475 -31.57 18.54 -1.58
CA LYS A 475 -32.42 19.73 -1.40
C LYS A 475 -31.60 20.93 -0.90
N TYR A 476 -30.69 20.72 0.05
CA TYR A 476 -29.88 21.79 0.63
C TYR A 476 -28.98 22.47 -0.42
N TYR A 477 -28.23 21.71 -1.21
CA TYR A 477 -27.33 22.25 -2.24
C TYR A 477 -28.04 22.76 -3.51
N ALA A 478 -29.31 22.41 -3.71
CA ALA A 478 -30.14 22.97 -4.76
C ALA A 478 -30.61 24.42 -4.47
N GLN A 479 -30.47 24.90 -3.24
CA GLN A 479 -30.89 26.26 -2.86
C GLN A 479 -29.99 27.32 -3.50
N SER A 480 -30.60 28.29 -4.18
CA SER A 480 -29.87 29.40 -4.81
C SER A 480 -28.97 30.15 -3.83
N LYS A 481 -29.44 30.40 -2.60
CA LYS A 481 -28.64 31.06 -1.55
C LYS A 481 -27.36 30.30 -1.19
N VAL A 482 -27.40 28.95 -1.16
CA VAL A 482 -26.20 28.14 -0.89
C VAL A 482 -25.21 28.29 -2.02
N PHE A 483 -25.66 28.24 -3.27
CA PHE A 483 -24.83 28.51 -4.44
C PHE A 483 -24.20 29.91 -4.39
N GLU A 484 -24.98 30.94 -4.07
CA GLU A 484 -24.52 32.33 -3.94
C GLU A 484 -23.40 32.48 -2.91
N MET A 485 -23.46 31.76 -1.78
CA MET A 485 -22.38 31.77 -0.78
C MET A 485 -21.03 31.30 -1.36
N PHE A 486 -21.03 30.32 -2.26
CA PHE A 486 -19.82 29.84 -2.93
C PHE A 486 -19.35 30.79 -4.05
N ARG A 487 -20.29 31.29 -4.85
CA ARG A 487 -20.00 32.25 -5.93
C ARG A 487 -19.38 33.54 -5.36
N ASP A 488 -19.98 34.06 -4.29
CA ASP A 488 -19.63 35.35 -3.68
C ASP A 488 -18.53 35.21 -2.61
N LYS A 489 -17.97 34.01 -2.45
CA LYS A 489 -16.81 33.70 -1.61
C LYS A 489 -17.05 34.01 -0.12
N SER A 490 -18.27 33.76 0.36
CA SER A 490 -18.62 33.94 1.76
C SER A 490 -17.67 33.15 2.67
N PRO A 491 -17.16 33.72 3.78
CA PRO A 491 -16.35 32.97 4.74
C PRO A 491 -17.13 31.81 5.37
N GLU A 492 -18.47 31.91 5.39
CA GLU A 492 -19.39 30.96 6.03
C GLU A 492 -19.89 29.87 5.08
N ARG A 493 -19.42 29.81 3.83
CA ARG A 493 -19.92 28.89 2.78
C ARG A 493 -19.84 27.39 3.08
N TRP A 494 -19.06 27.00 4.10
CA TRP A 494 -18.97 25.62 4.56
C TRP A 494 -19.90 25.30 5.73
N LYS A 495 -20.42 26.32 6.41
CA LYS A 495 -21.38 26.15 7.51
C LYS A 495 -22.79 25.90 6.97
N LEU A 496 -23.69 25.50 7.86
CA LEU A 496 -25.08 25.27 7.50
C LEU A 496 -25.81 26.61 7.36
N LEU A 497 -26.19 26.98 6.14
CA LEU A 497 -27.17 28.04 5.90
C LEU A 497 -28.50 27.61 6.50
N ARG A 498 -28.98 28.34 7.50
CA ARG A 498 -30.19 27.96 8.25
C ARG A 498 -31.48 28.22 7.51
N ASP A 499 -31.50 29.22 6.63
CA ASP A 499 -32.68 29.51 5.82
C ASP A 499 -33.08 28.32 4.94
N GLY A 500 -34.40 28.13 4.77
CA GLY A 500 -34.95 27.13 3.86
C GLY A 500 -34.69 25.70 4.34
N THR A 501 -34.04 24.89 3.51
CA THR A 501 -33.75 23.47 3.83
C THR A 501 -32.77 23.33 5.01
N GLY A 502 -32.05 24.39 5.38
CA GLY A 502 -31.24 24.40 6.60
C GLY A 502 -32.03 24.07 7.86
N GLU A 503 -33.26 24.56 7.97
CA GLU A 503 -34.15 24.26 9.10
C GLU A 503 -34.53 22.78 9.15
N GLU A 504 -34.70 22.15 7.99
CA GLU A 504 -34.95 20.70 7.89
C GLU A 504 -33.73 19.88 8.35
N VAL A 505 -32.51 20.34 8.02
CA VAL A 505 -31.26 19.70 8.50
C VAL A 505 -31.13 19.81 10.03
N VAL A 506 -31.45 20.97 10.60
CA VAL A 506 -31.46 21.16 12.06
C VAL A 506 -32.43 20.18 12.71
N LYS A 507 -33.69 20.19 12.27
CA LYS A 507 -34.73 19.29 12.81
C LYS A 507 -34.34 17.82 12.67
N PHE A 508 -33.71 17.46 11.56
CA PHE A 508 -33.21 16.11 11.35
C PHE A 508 -32.18 15.74 12.43
N TYR A 509 -31.13 16.54 12.64
CA TYR A 509 -30.13 16.27 13.68
C TYR A 509 -30.71 16.23 15.10
N GLU A 510 -31.63 17.15 15.41
CA GLU A 510 -32.30 17.18 16.71
C GLU A 510 -33.15 15.92 16.94
N THR A 511 -33.83 15.44 15.90
CA THR A 511 -34.63 14.20 15.95
C THR A 511 -33.75 12.97 16.16
N LEU A 512 -32.57 12.90 15.51
CA LEU A 512 -31.68 11.74 15.61
C LEU A 512 -31.24 11.42 17.04
N LYS A 513 -31.10 12.43 17.89
CA LYS A 513 -30.68 12.29 19.28
C LYS A 513 -31.75 12.66 20.30
N ASN A 514 -32.91 13.14 19.84
CA ASN A 514 -33.94 13.74 20.67
C ASN A 514 -33.35 14.83 21.60
N GLU A 515 -32.51 15.69 21.04
CA GLU A 515 -31.76 16.74 21.75
C GLU A 515 -31.69 18.01 20.90
N ASN A 516 -31.76 19.18 21.53
CA ASN A 516 -31.60 20.47 20.86
C ASN A 516 -30.14 20.94 20.93
N TYR A 517 -29.63 21.52 19.84
CA TYR A 517 -28.25 21.94 19.75
C TYR A 517 -28.12 23.44 19.50
N THR A 518 -27.00 24.03 19.94
CA THR A 518 -26.71 25.42 19.60
C THR A 518 -26.42 25.55 18.10
N PRO A 519 -26.62 26.73 17.50
CA PRO A 519 -26.29 26.97 16.10
C PRO A 519 -24.85 26.58 15.77
N GLU A 520 -23.89 26.96 16.62
CA GLU A 520 -22.47 26.66 16.42
C GLU A 520 -22.21 25.16 16.37
N LYS A 521 -22.91 24.39 17.20
CA LYS A 521 -22.76 22.94 17.29
C LYS A 521 -23.30 22.24 16.03
N ILE A 522 -24.46 22.65 15.55
CA ILE A 522 -25.00 22.13 14.28
C ILE A 522 -24.08 22.49 13.10
N ASP A 523 -23.50 23.69 13.10
CA ASP A 523 -22.56 24.10 12.05
C ASP A 523 -21.32 23.21 12.04
N GLU A 524 -20.80 22.87 13.23
CA GLU A 524 -19.70 21.92 13.40
C GLU A 524 -20.08 20.54 12.84
N PHE A 525 -21.22 19.99 13.23
CA PHE A 525 -21.70 18.68 12.73
C PHE A 525 -21.78 18.65 11.21
N PHE A 526 -22.41 19.66 10.62
CA PHE A 526 -22.58 19.74 9.19
C PHE A 526 -21.24 19.92 8.46
N THR A 527 -20.36 20.79 8.98
CA THR A 527 -19.06 21.07 8.37
C THR A 527 -18.14 19.85 8.39
N GLU A 528 -18.06 19.15 9.53
CA GLU A 528 -17.25 17.94 9.68
C GLU A 528 -17.76 16.84 8.74
N PHE A 529 -19.07 16.56 8.75
CA PHE A 529 -19.69 15.57 7.87
C PHE A 529 -19.44 15.88 6.38
N VAL A 530 -19.72 17.11 5.94
CA VAL A 530 -19.46 17.55 4.55
C VAL A 530 -17.97 17.42 4.22
N GLY A 531 -17.08 17.75 5.16
CA GLY A 531 -15.64 17.55 5.03
C GLY A 531 -15.26 16.09 4.75
N LYS A 532 -15.89 15.12 5.44
CA LYS A 532 -15.66 13.68 5.22
C LYS A 532 -16.06 13.25 3.81
N ILE A 533 -17.28 13.54 3.39
CA ILE A 533 -17.75 13.11 2.06
C ILE A 533 -17.00 13.80 0.91
N ARG A 534 -16.43 14.99 1.16
CA ARG A 534 -15.59 15.72 0.19
C ARG A 534 -14.20 15.12 0.00
N HIS A 535 -13.63 14.46 1.00
CA HIS A 535 -12.20 14.10 0.99
C HIS A 535 -11.91 12.61 1.25
N ASN A 536 -12.91 11.83 1.64
CA ASN A 536 -12.75 10.40 1.88
C ASN A 536 -12.81 9.60 0.56
N ARG A 537 -11.65 9.45 -0.10
CA ARG A 537 -11.48 8.76 -1.39
C ARG A 537 -12.01 7.32 -1.47
N PRO A 538 -11.95 6.49 -0.41
CA PRO A 538 -12.64 5.20 -0.36
C PRO A 538 -14.10 5.19 -0.84
N LEU A 539 -14.86 6.28 -0.61
CA LEU A 539 -16.23 6.39 -1.11
C LEU A 539 -16.30 6.33 -2.64
N ILE A 540 -15.34 6.95 -3.33
CA ILE A 540 -15.23 6.88 -4.79
C ILE A 540 -14.95 5.45 -5.25
N LEU A 541 -14.03 4.74 -4.57
CA LEU A 541 -13.70 3.36 -4.91
C LEU A 541 -14.88 2.42 -4.72
N LEU A 542 -15.70 2.65 -3.67
CA LEU A 542 -16.93 1.89 -3.45
C LEU A 542 -17.97 2.19 -4.54
N ALA A 543 -18.12 3.45 -4.92
CA ALA A 543 -19.05 3.87 -5.96
C ALA A 543 -18.66 3.31 -7.34
N GLN A 544 -17.36 3.28 -7.66
CA GLN A 544 -16.80 2.72 -8.89
C GLN A 544 -16.40 1.23 -8.75
N ARG A 545 -16.91 0.49 -7.76
CA ARG A 545 -16.39 -0.84 -7.38
C ARG A 545 -16.40 -1.86 -8.53
N ASP A 546 -17.39 -1.83 -9.41
CA ASP A 546 -17.49 -2.81 -10.50
C ASP A 546 -16.31 -2.64 -11.46
N TYR A 547 -15.99 -1.39 -11.80
CA TYR A 547 -14.80 -1.04 -12.58
C TYR A 547 -13.51 -1.38 -11.82
N ILE A 548 -13.41 -1.04 -10.54
CA ILE A 548 -12.20 -1.29 -9.74
C ILE A 548 -11.92 -2.79 -9.61
N ASN A 549 -12.93 -3.60 -9.33
CA ASN A 549 -12.80 -5.04 -9.17
C ASN A 549 -12.48 -5.72 -10.50
N ALA A 550 -13.16 -5.33 -11.59
CA ALA A 550 -12.92 -5.89 -12.91
C ALA A 550 -11.53 -5.53 -13.47
N THR A 551 -11.05 -4.30 -13.23
CA THR A 551 -9.80 -3.80 -13.82
C THR A 551 -8.58 -4.08 -12.95
N PHE A 552 -8.74 -4.10 -11.62
CA PHE A 552 -7.64 -4.16 -10.66
C PHE A 552 -7.75 -5.29 -9.64
N GLY A 553 -8.55 -6.32 -9.91
CA GLY A 553 -8.71 -7.50 -9.04
C GLY A 553 -7.38 -8.15 -8.60
N ASP A 554 -6.36 -8.13 -9.46
CA ASP A 554 -5.04 -8.74 -9.23
C ASP A 554 -4.11 -7.91 -8.32
N TYR A 555 -4.29 -6.57 -8.26
CA TYR A 555 -3.46 -5.67 -7.43
C TYR A 555 -3.56 -6.02 -5.93
N ASN A 556 -4.58 -6.80 -5.58
CA ASN A 556 -4.84 -7.29 -4.23
C ASN A 556 -3.86 -8.38 -3.76
N GLN A 557 -3.00 -8.94 -4.63
CA GLN A 557 -2.04 -9.99 -4.31
C GLN A 557 -0.64 -9.50 -3.89
N MET A 558 -0.41 -8.19 -3.79
CA MET A 558 0.97 -7.68 -3.59
C MET A 558 1.50 -7.90 -2.16
N ASP A 559 2.45 -8.84 -2.09
CA ASP A 559 3.47 -9.04 -1.07
C ASP A 559 4.54 -7.93 -1.10
N ASP A 560 4.92 -7.45 0.09
CA ASP A 560 6.24 -7.01 0.52
C ASP A 560 7.19 -6.30 -0.48
N ILE A 561 6.78 -5.12 -0.94
CA ILE A 561 7.65 -3.93 -1.00
C ILE A 561 6.77 -2.77 -0.52
N GLU A 562 7.29 -1.88 0.35
CA GLU A 562 6.60 -0.63 0.72
C GLU A 562 6.44 0.28 -0.51
N ASP A 563 5.57 -0.10 -1.45
CA ASP A 563 5.20 0.71 -2.58
C ASP A 563 3.79 1.24 -2.35
N THR A 564 3.73 2.53 -2.07
CA THR A 564 2.52 3.32 -1.85
C THR A 564 1.67 3.51 -3.11
N ASN A 565 1.94 2.75 -4.17
CA ASN A 565 1.48 3.04 -5.53
C ASN A 565 0.30 2.15 -5.95
N VAL A 566 -0.89 2.77 -6.05
CA VAL A 566 -2.09 2.15 -6.64
C VAL A 566 -2.04 2.17 -8.18
N PRO A 567 -2.73 1.22 -8.86
CA PRO A 567 -2.71 1.11 -10.33
C PRO A 567 -3.67 2.09 -11.05
N TRP A 568 -4.29 3.01 -10.31
CA TRP A 568 -5.15 4.08 -10.84
C TRP A 568 -4.64 5.46 -10.43
N ASP A 569 -4.96 6.46 -11.24
CA ASP A 569 -4.80 7.88 -10.90
C ASP A 569 -6.11 8.44 -10.34
N TRP A 570 -5.98 9.49 -9.53
CA TRP A 570 -7.08 10.37 -9.16
C TRP A 570 -7.20 11.49 -10.21
N ASP A 571 -8.06 11.28 -11.20
CA ASP A 571 -8.30 12.26 -12.26
C ASP A 571 -9.43 13.22 -11.90
N HIS A 572 -9.38 14.43 -12.46
CA HIS A 572 -10.39 15.47 -12.28
C HIS A 572 -11.34 15.51 -13.49
N ILE A 573 -12.65 15.50 -13.24
CA ILE A 573 -13.66 15.72 -14.29
C ILE A 573 -13.55 17.14 -14.84
N TYR A 574 -13.56 18.15 -13.97
CA TYR A 574 -13.19 19.52 -14.29
C TYR A 574 -11.67 19.69 -14.13
N PRO A 575 -10.91 19.89 -15.23
CA PRO A 575 -9.46 19.79 -15.22
C PRO A 575 -8.77 20.69 -14.18
N SER A 576 -7.81 20.13 -13.43
CA SER A 576 -7.00 20.92 -12.50
C SER A 576 -6.14 21.96 -13.22
N GLU A 577 -5.72 21.71 -14.46
CA GLU A 577 -5.04 22.70 -15.33
C GLU A 577 -5.90 23.96 -15.55
N TRP A 578 -7.23 23.88 -15.48
CA TRP A 578 -8.10 25.05 -15.60
C TRP A 578 -8.19 25.88 -14.31
N VAL A 579 -7.59 25.40 -13.22
CA VAL A 579 -7.65 26.02 -11.89
C VAL A 579 -6.26 26.41 -11.38
N TYR A 580 -5.29 25.49 -11.49
CA TYR A 580 -3.95 25.63 -10.91
C TYR A 580 -3.19 26.81 -11.54
N ARG A 581 -2.80 27.76 -10.68
CA ARG A 581 -2.08 29.00 -11.06
C ARG A 581 -2.76 29.82 -12.16
N LYS A 582 -4.07 29.65 -12.37
CA LYS A 582 -4.81 30.43 -13.36
C LYS A 582 -5.42 31.69 -12.74
N GLN A 583 -5.32 32.81 -13.47
CA GLN A 583 -5.96 34.07 -13.13
C GLN A 583 -7.48 33.99 -13.41
N TYR A 584 -8.26 34.87 -12.78
CA TYR A 584 -9.71 34.99 -12.99
C TYR A 584 -10.47 33.66 -12.80
N CYS A 585 -10.11 32.91 -11.75
CA CYS A 585 -10.81 31.69 -11.36
C CYS A 585 -11.58 31.97 -10.05
N ASN A 586 -12.90 31.81 -10.09
CA ASN A 586 -13.77 31.97 -8.93
C ASN A 586 -13.34 31.03 -7.78
N GLN A 587 -13.50 31.49 -6.53
CA GLN A 587 -13.05 30.73 -5.36
C GLN A 587 -13.88 29.45 -5.15
N GLY A 588 -15.18 29.47 -5.44
CA GLY A 588 -16.03 28.28 -5.39
C GLY A 588 -15.52 27.15 -6.29
N ILE A 589 -14.98 27.46 -7.47
CA ILE A 589 -14.34 26.44 -8.33
C ILE A 589 -13.11 25.85 -7.63
N LYS A 590 -12.24 26.69 -7.05
CA LYS A 590 -11.02 26.25 -6.36
C LYS A 590 -11.34 25.38 -5.14
N ASP A 591 -12.36 25.77 -4.39
CA ASP A 591 -12.86 25.10 -3.19
C ASP A 591 -13.31 23.67 -3.47
N TRP A 592 -13.92 23.45 -4.63
CA TRP A 592 -14.44 22.16 -5.04
C TRP A 592 -13.48 21.35 -5.94
N ASN A 593 -12.48 21.98 -6.56
CA ASN A 593 -11.60 21.30 -7.53
C ASN A 593 -10.92 20.04 -7.00
N ASN A 594 -10.46 20.04 -5.74
CA ASN A 594 -9.79 18.90 -5.11
C ASN A 594 -10.72 18.13 -4.14
N THR A 595 -11.93 17.83 -4.59
CA THR A 595 -12.94 17.10 -3.80
C THR A 595 -13.43 15.85 -4.53
N ASN A 596 -14.04 14.94 -3.79
CA ASN A 596 -14.58 13.69 -4.31
C ASN A 596 -15.61 13.90 -5.43
N GLY A 597 -16.38 15.00 -5.39
CA GLY A 597 -17.29 15.36 -6.47
C GLY A 597 -16.58 15.56 -7.81
N ASN A 598 -15.33 16.02 -7.81
CA ASN A 598 -14.53 16.19 -9.03
C ASN A 598 -13.64 14.99 -9.36
N PHE A 599 -13.26 14.19 -8.35
CA PHE A 599 -12.33 13.08 -8.51
C PHE A 599 -13.03 11.82 -9.01
N ARG A 600 -12.33 11.08 -9.88
CA ARG A 600 -12.64 9.70 -10.24
C ARG A 600 -11.37 8.87 -10.21
N ALA A 601 -11.48 7.61 -9.83
CA ALA A 601 -10.42 6.64 -10.01
C ALA A 601 -10.46 6.16 -11.46
N LEU A 602 -9.35 6.32 -12.17
CA LEU A 602 -9.19 5.84 -13.53
C LEU A 602 -7.86 5.12 -13.68
N ALA A 603 -7.84 4.06 -14.47
CA ALA A 603 -6.61 3.43 -14.92
C ALA A 603 -5.69 4.52 -15.48
N LEU A 604 -4.41 4.43 -15.11
CA LEU A 604 -3.36 5.35 -15.58
C LEU A 604 -3.39 5.53 -17.10
N GLU A 605 -3.85 4.48 -17.80
CA GLU A 605 -3.97 4.47 -19.25
C GLU A 605 -5.09 5.34 -19.80
N GLN A 606 -6.29 5.20 -19.23
CA GLN A 606 -7.51 5.90 -19.63
C GLN A 606 -7.38 7.40 -19.30
N ASN A 607 -6.88 7.73 -18.10
CA ASN A 607 -6.65 9.12 -17.70
C ASN A 607 -5.79 9.87 -18.74
N ARG A 608 -4.71 9.23 -19.22
CA ARG A 608 -3.79 9.87 -20.19
C ARG A 608 -4.33 9.96 -21.60
N SER A 609 -5.29 9.13 -22.00
CA SER A 609 -5.94 9.28 -23.32
C SER A 609 -6.88 10.47 -23.38
N GLU A 610 -7.33 11.00 -22.24
CA GLU A 610 -8.33 12.07 -22.19
C GLU A 610 -7.75 13.48 -22.12
N GLY A 611 -6.42 13.66 -22.12
CA GLY A 611 -5.72 14.95 -22.23
C GLY A 611 -6.05 16.03 -21.18
N ASN A 612 -5.07 16.64 -20.51
CA ASN A 612 -5.31 17.53 -19.34
C ASN A 612 -6.12 18.82 -19.58
N ILE A 613 -6.63 19.05 -20.79
CA ILE A 613 -7.39 20.24 -21.18
C ILE A 613 -8.78 19.93 -21.72
N GLU A 614 -9.17 18.66 -21.82
CA GLU A 614 -10.51 18.32 -22.31
C GLU A 614 -11.58 18.72 -21.30
N SER A 615 -12.72 19.19 -21.82
CA SER A 615 -13.85 19.63 -21.00
C SER A 615 -14.60 18.46 -20.38
N PRO A 616 -15.32 18.67 -19.25
CA PRO A 616 -16.24 17.68 -18.72
C PRO A 616 -17.19 17.11 -19.78
N LYS A 617 -17.75 17.96 -20.65
CA LYS A 617 -18.60 17.52 -21.76
C LYS A 617 -17.90 16.54 -22.69
N SER A 618 -16.70 16.89 -23.17
CA SER A 618 -15.92 16.07 -24.10
C SER A 618 -15.55 14.72 -23.48
N ARG A 619 -15.00 14.74 -22.26
CA ARG A 619 -14.52 13.54 -21.56
C ARG A 619 -15.64 12.56 -21.24
N LEU A 620 -16.84 13.06 -20.96
CA LEU A 620 -18.00 12.26 -20.52
C LEU A 620 -19.08 12.12 -21.61
N THR A 621 -18.75 12.38 -22.88
CA THR A 621 -19.70 12.26 -24.00
C THR A 621 -20.25 10.84 -24.16
N GLN A 622 -19.40 9.82 -23.97
CA GLN A 622 -19.78 8.41 -24.06
C GLN A 622 -20.41 7.91 -22.76
N GLU A 623 -21.44 7.08 -22.87
CA GLU A 623 -22.16 6.50 -21.72
C GLU A 623 -21.27 5.62 -20.86
N GLU A 624 -20.48 4.74 -21.48
CA GLU A 624 -19.50 3.91 -20.80
C GLU A 624 -18.56 4.74 -19.91
N LYS A 625 -18.06 5.88 -20.41
CA LYS A 625 -17.18 6.77 -19.62
C LYS A 625 -17.90 7.40 -18.42
N ARG A 626 -19.20 7.67 -18.55
CA ARG A 626 -20.03 8.18 -17.44
C ARG A 626 -20.23 7.12 -16.37
N GLU A 627 -20.61 5.90 -16.78
CA GLU A 627 -20.76 4.76 -15.87
C GLU A 627 -19.45 4.49 -15.12
N LEU A 628 -18.34 4.39 -15.86
CA LEU A 628 -17.00 4.21 -15.29
C LEU A 628 -16.65 5.31 -14.30
N SER A 629 -17.00 6.56 -14.59
CA SER A 629 -16.70 7.72 -13.73
C SER A 629 -17.72 7.93 -12.61
N PHE A 630 -18.74 7.08 -12.50
CA PHE A 630 -19.87 7.26 -11.59
C PHE A 630 -20.53 8.65 -11.74
N VAL A 631 -20.85 9.01 -12.99
CA VAL A 631 -21.59 10.22 -13.39
C VAL A 631 -22.98 9.77 -13.84
N ASN A 632 -24.01 10.13 -13.08
CA ASN A 632 -25.39 9.68 -13.27
C ASN A 632 -26.25 10.86 -13.76
N GLU A 633 -27.32 11.23 -13.03
CA GLU A 633 -28.12 12.41 -13.35
C GLU A 633 -27.33 13.73 -13.30
N ASP A 634 -26.18 13.78 -12.62
CA ASP A 634 -25.28 14.93 -12.59
C ASP A 634 -24.66 15.25 -13.96
N TRP A 635 -24.72 14.32 -14.92
CA TRP A 635 -24.38 14.58 -16.32
C TRP A 635 -25.13 15.78 -16.91
N PHE A 636 -26.37 16.02 -16.45
CA PHE A 636 -27.18 17.14 -16.92
C PHE A 636 -26.45 18.48 -16.82
N TYR A 637 -25.61 18.65 -15.80
CA TYR A 637 -24.81 19.84 -15.58
C TYR A 637 -23.45 19.76 -16.27
N TRP A 638 -22.76 18.61 -16.16
CA TRP A 638 -21.43 18.44 -16.76
C TRP A 638 -21.42 18.62 -18.29
N GLN A 639 -22.50 18.24 -18.98
CA GLN A 639 -22.63 18.40 -20.43
C GLN A 639 -22.69 19.85 -20.91
N LYS A 640 -22.91 20.82 -20.00
CA LYS A 640 -22.93 22.26 -20.32
C LYS A 640 -21.57 22.92 -20.13
N VAL A 641 -20.63 22.23 -19.47
CA VAL A 641 -19.28 22.74 -19.21
C VAL A 641 -18.36 22.35 -20.36
N GLU A 642 -18.28 23.23 -21.37
CA GLU A 642 -17.47 23.02 -22.59
C GLU A 642 -16.08 23.64 -22.53
N ASN A 643 -15.91 24.68 -21.71
CA ASN A 643 -14.69 25.49 -21.65
C ASN A 643 -14.33 25.80 -20.20
N ARG A 644 -13.10 26.27 -19.99
CA ARG A 644 -12.68 26.87 -18.73
C ARG A 644 -13.64 28.01 -18.38
N ILE A 645 -14.11 28.05 -17.13
CA ILE A 645 -15.00 29.09 -16.62
C ILE A 645 -14.15 30.30 -16.16
N TRP A 646 -14.48 31.51 -16.65
CA TRP A 646 -13.70 32.74 -16.44
C TRP A 646 -14.41 33.79 -15.55
N ASP A 647 -15.62 33.52 -15.08
CA ASP A 647 -16.53 34.47 -14.40
C ASP A 647 -17.40 33.79 -13.31
N ASP A 648 -18.52 34.45 -12.93
CA ASP A 648 -19.46 34.01 -11.90
C ASP A 648 -20.47 32.94 -12.38
N ASN A 649 -20.40 32.51 -13.66
CA ASN A 649 -21.22 31.42 -14.20
C ASN A 649 -20.70 30.03 -13.77
N ILE A 650 -20.56 29.84 -12.46
CA ILE A 650 -20.07 28.58 -11.87
C ILE A 650 -21.21 27.61 -11.54
N GLU A 651 -22.47 27.96 -11.83
CA GLU A 651 -23.66 27.24 -11.39
C GLU A 651 -23.69 25.78 -11.88
N ASP A 652 -23.51 25.53 -13.17
CA ASP A 652 -23.49 24.15 -13.69
C ASP A 652 -22.30 23.36 -13.11
N HIS A 653 -21.13 23.97 -12.93
CA HIS A 653 -20.01 23.32 -12.26
C HIS A 653 -20.35 22.98 -10.80
N PHE A 654 -20.96 23.91 -10.07
CA PHE A 654 -21.35 23.73 -8.67
C PHE A 654 -22.44 22.66 -8.51
N GLN A 655 -23.45 22.66 -9.35
CA GLN A 655 -24.53 21.67 -9.31
C GLN A 655 -24.03 20.29 -9.74
N GLY A 656 -23.20 20.19 -10.78
CA GLY A 656 -22.58 18.93 -11.20
C GLY A 656 -21.69 18.34 -10.10
N ILE A 657 -20.83 19.14 -9.47
CA ILE A 657 -19.88 18.64 -8.47
C ILE A 657 -20.53 18.26 -7.13
N THR A 658 -21.50 19.04 -6.67
CA THR A 658 -22.22 18.74 -5.41
C THR A 658 -23.17 17.56 -5.60
N SER A 659 -23.90 17.49 -6.73
CA SER A 659 -24.74 16.34 -7.07
C SER A 659 -23.92 15.06 -7.14
N ARG A 660 -22.76 15.07 -7.82
CA ARG A 660 -21.91 13.88 -7.90
C ARG A 660 -21.35 13.46 -6.54
N MET A 661 -20.92 14.40 -5.71
CA MET A 661 -20.48 14.11 -4.35
C MET A 661 -21.60 13.41 -3.54
N ILE A 662 -22.84 13.91 -3.64
CA ILE A 662 -24.00 13.32 -2.98
C ILE A 662 -24.28 11.93 -3.56
N ASN A 663 -24.22 11.73 -4.88
CA ASN A 663 -24.42 10.44 -5.53
C ASN A 663 -23.42 9.39 -5.01
N ILE A 664 -22.14 9.76 -4.89
CA ILE A 664 -21.08 8.89 -4.35
C ILE A 664 -21.38 8.49 -2.90
N TYR A 665 -21.78 9.45 -2.06
CA TYR A 665 -22.14 9.19 -0.68
C TYR A 665 -23.45 8.37 -0.55
N GLU A 666 -24.45 8.66 -1.37
CA GLU A 666 -25.72 7.95 -1.44
C GLU A 666 -25.52 6.48 -1.80
N LYS A 667 -24.51 6.17 -2.63
CA LYS A 667 -24.14 4.79 -2.93
C LYS A 667 -23.72 4.02 -1.68
N PHE A 668 -22.89 4.63 -0.82
CA PHE A 668 -22.56 4.07 0.50
C PHE A 668 -23.80 3.94 1.39
N TRP A 669 -24.62 4.98 1.45
CA TRP A 669 -25.84 5.00 2.26
C TRP A 669 -26.81 3.86 1.90
N ASN A 670 -27.05 3.65 0.60
CA ASN A 670 -27.98 2.66 0.10
C ASN A 670 -27.42 1.23 0.15
N ASP A 671 -26.18 1.03 -0.30
CA ASP A 671 -25.58 -0.31 -0.35
C ASP A 671 -25.41 -0.92 1.05
N PHE A 672 -25.09 -0.09 2.05
CA PHE A 672 -24.98 -0.50 3.46
C PHE A 672 -26.23 -0.26 4.29
N LYS A 673 -27.33 0.20 3.66
CA LYS A 673 -28.63 0.45 4.31
C LYS A 673 -28.51 1.33 5.57
N ILE A 674 -27.68 2.37 5.51
CA ILE A 674 -27.38 3.23 6.67
C ILE A 674 -28.65 3.87 7.24
N GLY A 675 -29.62 4.22 6.38
CA GLY A 675 -30.91 4.75 6.82
C GLY A 675 -31.73 3.78 7.69
N GLU A 676 -31.56 2.47 7.55
CA GLU A 676 -32.23 1.46 8.41
C GLU A 676 -31.54 1.33 9.77
N LEU A 677 -30.26 1.67 9.86
CA LEU A 677 -29.51 1.71 11.11
C LEU A 677 -29.82 2.97 11.94
N ILE A 678 -30.42 3.99 11.31
CA ILE A 678 -30.78 5.24 11.95
C ILE A 678 -32.29 5.24 12.23
N ILE A 679 -32.67 5.04 13.49
CA ILE A 679 -34.08 5.06 13.90
C ILE A 679 -34.55 6.53 13.91
N LYS A 680 -35.65 6.80 13.21
CA LYS A 680 -36.28 8.13 13.13
C LYS A 680 -37.26 8.37 14.26
#